data_AF-A0A7Y6AJI4-F1
#
_entry.id   AF-A0A7Y6AJI4-F1
#
_cell.length_a   1.000
_cell.length_b   1.000
_cell.length_c   1.000
_cell.angle_alpha   90.00
_cell.angle_beta   90.00
_cell.angle_gamma   90.00
#
_symmetry.space_group_name_H-M   'P 1'
#
loop_
_entity.id
_entity.type
_entity.pdbx_description
1 polymer ?
#
loop_
_entity_poly.entity_id
_entity_poly.type
_entity_poly.pdbx_seq_one_letter_code
_entity_poly.pdbx_strand_id
1 'polypeptide(L)'
;MPDGRSLEERILGGLDAEQREVASTLNGPMCVLAGAGTGKTRAITHRIAYGVHSGVYSPQRLLAVTFTSRAAAEMRSRLRDLGVGSVQARTFHAAALRQLQFFWPQAVGGALPNLLDHKAQMIAEAARRLRLSTDRASIRDLASEIEWAKVSMLTPANYLEKAQGRGTPGGFDLTAVARVFQSYEDVKTDRNVIDFEDVLLITVGILQEDPKVAATVREQYRHFVVDEYQDVSPLQQRLLELWLGGRDDLCVVGDASQTIYSFTGASPKHLLGFKAQYPDATVVKLIRDYRSTPQVVKLANDLLAGRRSGGPVADAAWAAPLQLVAQRPAGPVPQFTECSDDEAEAATVAVKIRELLDAGTPASQIAVLFRTNGQSEAYEQALASAGIGYQLRGGERFFARKEVRDAILQLRAATRAVAETATPEPLGQLVRDIVSSLGYTDAAPHSGGALRERWESLAALVALADELVVSRGTQFSLADFVNELQERSLAQHAPTVQGVTLASLHAAKGLEWEAVFLVGLSEGLMPISFADTPEAVDEERRLLYVGITRAKEHLHLSWSTARTPGGRANRKPSRFLDGLRPDSVASSSVRGKGAAPRRKAAVPASCRVCGSMLSSGAERKVGRCSQCPPSYEEQTFDALRQWRKETALEADVPAFVVFTDATLTAIAEARPESLEQLATLPGVGASKLEKYGEAVLAVLVESSSL
;
A
#
# COMPACT_ATOMS: atom_id res chain seq x y z
N MET A 1 -1.31 26.25 -39.20
CA MET A 1 -0.64 25.46 -38.13
C MET A 1 0.58 26.25 -37.69
N PRO A 2 0.69 26.74 -36.44
CA PRO A 2 1.50 27.94 -36.16
C PRO A 2 3.03 27.75 -36.03
N ASP A 3 3.58 26.52 -36.14
CA ASP A 3 4.99 26.28 -35.76
C ASP A 3 5.78 25.36 -36.71
N GLY A 4 5.26 25.04 -37.91
CA GLY A 4 5.97 24.31 -38.98
C GLY A 4 6.37 22.84 -38.72
N ARG A 5 6.39 22.37 -37.47
CA ARG A 5 6.74 20.99 -37.08
C ARG A 5 5.68 19.98 -37.50
N SER A 6 6.12 18.79 -37.89
CA SER A 6 5.22 17.67 -38.18
C SER A 6 4.46 17.24 -36.92
N LEU A 7 3.29 16.62 -37.09
CA LEU A 7 2.52 16.02 -35.99
C LEU A 7 3.37 15.01 -35.21
N GLU A 8 4.19 14.24 -35.93
CA GLU A 8 5.10 13.26 -35.36
C GLU A 8 6.17 13.92 -34.48
N GLU A 9 6.78 15.02 -34.93
CA GLU A 9 7.75 15.78 -34.13
C GLU A 9 7.11 16.40 -32.89
N ARG A 10 5.85 16.82 -32.96
CA ARG A 10 5.13 17.39 -31.81
C ARG A 10 4.80 16.35 -30.75
N ILE A 11 4.37 15.16 -31.15
CA ILE A 11 3.94 14.12 -30.21
C ILE A 11 5.12 13.26 -29.79
N LEU A 12 5.96 12.78 -30.71
CA LEU A 12 7.08 11.91 -30.36
C LEU A 12 8.33 12.69 -29.92
N GLY A 13 8.29 14.02 -30.01
CA GLY A 13 9.36 14.90 -29.55
C GLY A 13 9.67 14.74 -28.06
N GLY A 14 10.96 14.58 -27.74
CA GLY A 14 11.45 14.49 -26.37
C GLY A 14 11.19 13.15 -25.67
N LEU A 15 10.73 12.12 -26.39
CA LEU A 15 10.75 10.73 -25.94
C LEU A 15 12.12 10.10 -26.24
N ASP A 16 12.60 9.22 -25.36
CA ASP A 16 13.74 8.36 -25.67
C ASP A 16 13.38 7.28 -26.71
N ALA A 17 14.36 6.45 -27.11
CA ALA A 17 14.17 5.46 -28.16
C ALA A 17 13.11 4.42 -27.80
N GLU A 18 13.17 3.92 -26.56
CA GLU A 18 12.28 2.88 -26.05
C GLU A 18 10.86 3.44 -25.81
N GLN A 19 10.72 4.66 -25.29
CA GLN A 19 9.45 5.37 -25.18
C GLN A 19 8.84 5.68 -26.55
N ARG A 20 9.68 6.04 -27.55
CA ARG A 20 9.23 6.25 -28.93
C ARG A 20 8.73 4.96 -29.56
N GLU A 21 9.39 3.84 -29.30
CA GLU A 21 8.93 2.50 -29.74
C GLU A 21 7.55 2.18 -29.16
N VAL A 22 7.34 2.41 -27.86
CA VAL A 22 6.02 2.26 -27.20
C VAL A 22 4.97 3.17 -27.84
N ALA A 23 5.32 4.41 -28.14
CA ALA A 23 4.38 5.38 -28.69
C ALA A 23 4.00 5.12 -30.16
N SER A 24 4.94 4.60 -30.96
CA SER A 24 4.77 4.42 -32.41
C SER A 24 4.25 3.03 -32.82
N THR A 25 4.40 2.00 -31.99
CA THR A 25 3.98 0.63 -32.32
C THR A 25 2.50 0.41 -32.03
N LEU A 26 1.60 0.88 -32.88
CA LEU A 26 0.17 0.98 -32.56
C LEU A 26 -0.66 -0.31 -32.71
N ASN A 27 -0.13 -1.33 -33.39
CA ASN A 27 -0.87 -2.56 -33.70
C ASN A 27 -0.37 -3.75 -32.88
N GLY A 28 -1.28 -4.68 -32.62
CA GLY A 28 -1.01 -5.93 -31.91
C GLY A 28 -0.81 -5.76 -30.40
N PRO A 29 -0.62 -6.88 -29.69
CA PRO A 29 -0.47 -6.87 -28.24
C PRO A 29 0.90 -6.30 -27.87
N MET A 30 0.94 -5.45 -26.84
CA MET A 30 2.17 -4.85 -26.33
C MET A 30 2.25 -4.98 -24.82
N CYS A 31 3.42 -5.38 -24.32
CA CYS A 31 3.76 -5.35 -22.90
C CYS A 31 4.95 -4.42 -22.68
N VAL A 32 4.74 -3.40 -21.85
CA VAL A 32 5.78 -2.45 -21.46
C VAL A 32 6.20 -2.73 -20.03
N LEU A 33 7.39 -3.32 -19.88
CA LEU A 33 8.01 -3.54 -18.58
C LEU A 33 8.78 -2.28 -18.20
N ALA A 34 8.25 -1.51 -17.25
CA ALA A 34 8.75 -0.16 -17.03
C ALA A 34 8.98 0.10 -15.56
N GLY A 35 10.24 0.33 -15.19
CA GLY A 35 10.64 0.52 -13.81
C GLY A 35 10.09 1.80 -13.16
N ALA A 36 10.50 2.09 -11.92
CA ALA A 36 10.15 3.37 -11.29
C ALA A 36 10.82 4.54 -12.03
N GLY A 37 10.15 5.68 -12.10
CA GLY A 37 10.72 6.92 -12.68
C GLY A 37 10.98 6.90 -14.19
N THR A 38 10.61 5.85 -14.93
CA THR A 38 10.98 5.69 -16.35
C THR A 38 10.01 6.32 -17.36
N GLY A 39 9.04 7.09 -16.87
CA GLY A 39 8.06 7.77 -17.73
C GLY A 39 6.95 6.87 -18.27
N LYS A 40 6.58 5.79 -17.56
CA LYS A 40 5.41 4.91 -17.86
C LYS A 40 4.21 5.66 -18.43
N THR A 41 3.65 6.55 -17.61
CA THR A 41 2.45 7.32 -17.94
C THR A 41 2.68 8.23 -19.16
N ARG A 42 3.90 8.76 -19.33
CA ARG A 42 4.27 9.56 -20.50
C ARG A 42 4.26 8.72 -21.78
N ALA A 43 4.89 7.55 -21.76
CA ALA A 43 4.92 6.65 -22.91
C ALA A 43 3.51 6.27 -23.39
N ILE A 44 2.61 5.90 -22.47
CA ILE A 44 1.24 5.52 -22.83
C ILE A 44 0.36 6.68 -23.26
N THR A 45 0.48 7.87 -22.65
CA THR A 45 -0.30 9.03 -23.10
C THR A 45 0.14 9.47 -24.49
N HIS A 46 1.44 9.42 -24.77
CA HIS A 46 1.98 9.70 -26.09
C HIS A 46 1.59 8.64 -27.13
N ARG A 47 1.55 7.34 -26.75
CA ARG A 47 0.99 6.26 -27.60
C ARG A 47 -0.45 6.55 -28.00
N ILE A 48 -1.30 6.87 -27.02
CA ILE A 48 -2.72 7.16 -27.27
C ILE A 48 -2.85 8.39 -28.18
N ALA A 49 -2.13 9.47 -27.87
CA ALA A 49 -2.18 10.68 -28.68
C ALA A 49 -1.69 10.44 -30.11
N TYR A 50 -0.56 9.74 -30.28
CA TYR A 50 -0.01 9.42 -31.60
C TYR A 50 -0.98 8.54 -32.41
N GLY A 51 -1.56 7.51 -31.79
CA GLY A 51 -2.53 6.65 -32.47
C GLY A 51 -3.83 7.35 -32.86
N VAL A 52 -4.31 8.29 -32.04
CA VAL A 52 -5.48 9.10 -32.39
C VAL A 52 -5.18 10.06 -33.53
N HIS A 53 -4.09 10.84 -33.44
CA HIS A 53 -3.79 11.86 -34.44
C HIS A 53 -3.31 11.26 -35.77
N SER A 54 -2.76 10.04 -35.77
CA SER A 54 -2.44 9.28 -36.99
C SER A 54 -3.66 8.59 -37.62
N GLY A 55 -4.81 8.59 -36.95
CA GLY A 55 -6.06 7.97 -37.43
C GLY A 55 -6.18 6.46 -37.20
N VAL A 56 -5.20 5.82 -36.53
CA VAL A 56 -5.25 4.39 -36.17
C VAL A 56 -6.27 4.14 -35.07
N TYR A 57 -6.32 5.02 -34.06
CA TYR A 57 -7.27 4.93 -32.96
C TYR A 57 -8.44 5.91 -33.14
N SER A 58 -9.66 5.41 -32.97
CA SER A 58 -10.82 6.25 -32.73
C SER A 58 -10.92 6.58 -31.23
N PRO A 59 -10.92 7.86 -30.81
CA PRO A 59 -10.92 8.25 -29.40
C PRO A 59 -12.07 7.64 -28.58
N GLN A 60 -13.26 7.57 -29.19
CA GLN A 60 -14.47 7.03 -28.55
C GLN A 60 -14.41 5.50 -28.40
N ARG A 61 -13.55 4.84 -29.19
CA ARG A 61 -13.34 3.39 -29.18
C ARG A 61 -12.09 2.93 -28.46
N LEU A 62 -11.40 3.83 -27.76
CA LEU A 62 -10.26 3.52 -26.91
C LEU A 62 -10.65 3.66 -25.44
N LEU A 63 -10.31 2.65 -24.63
CA LEU A 63 -10.43 2.70 -23.18
C LEU A 63 -9.04 2.59 -22.54
N ALA A 64 -8.61 3.66 -21.89
CA ALA A 64 -7.46 3.64 -21.01
C ALA A 64 -7.91 3.30 -19.58
N VAL A 65 -7.33 2.24 -19.01
CA VAL A 65 -7.69 1.70 -17.71
C VAL A 65 -6.53 1.91 -16.74
N THR A 66 -6.82 2.45 -15.56
CA THR A 66 -5.84 2.66 -14.50
C THR A 66 -6.29 2.02 -13.18
N PHE A 67 -5.37 1.84 -12.23
CA PHE A 67 -5.70 1.26 -10.93
C PHE A 67 -6.46 2.23 -10.01
N THR A 68 -6.10 3.52 -10.01
CA THR A 68 -6.69 4.51 -9.09
C THR A 68 -7.43 5.64 -9.82
N SER A 69 -8.47 6.18 -9.18
CA SER A 69 -9.22 7.34 -9.70
C SER A 69 -8.32 8.55 -9.94
N ARG A 70 -7.28 8.72 -9.11
CA ARG A 70 -6.25 9.75 -9.28
C ARG A 70 -5.44 9.53 -10.56
N ALA A 71 -4.91 8.33 -10.78
CA ALA A 71 -4.15 8.00 -11.99
C ALA A 71 -5.01 8.20 -13.25
N ALA A 72 -6.30 7.84 -13.20
CA ALA A 72 -7.23 8.11 -14.30
C ALA A 72 -7.38 9.62 -14.57
N ALA A 73 -7.51 10.44 -13.53
CA ALA A 73 -7.64 11.90 -13.67
C ALA A 73 -6.36 12.54 -14.23
N GLU A 74 -5.20 12.14 -13.72
CA GLU A 74 -3.91 12.61 -14.21
C GLU A 74 -3.71 12.25 -15.69
N MET A 75 -4.06 11.01 -16.06
CA MET A 75 -4.02 10.57 -17.46
C MET A 75 -4.97 11.40 -18.34
N ARG A 76 -6.21 11.67 -17.89
CA ARG A 76 -7.13 12.57 -18.64
C ARG A 76 -6.54 13.95 -18.84
N SER A 77 -5.93 14.54 -17.80
CA SER A 77 -5.28 15.85 -17.90
C SER A 77 -4.19 15.84 -18.98
N ARG A 78 -3.29 14.85 -18.94
CA ARG A 78 -2.20 14.70 -19.92
C ARG A 78 -2.73 14.46 -21.35
N LEU A 79 -3.79 13.67 -21.50
CA LEU A 79 -4.44 13.43 -22.80
C LEU A 79 -5.10 14.69 -23.36
N ARG A 80 -5.71 15.54 -22.50
CA ARG A 80 -6.21 16.86 -22.89
C ARG A 80 -5.08 17.75 -23.40
N ASP A 81 -3.94 17.76 -22.72
CA ASP A 81 -2.78 18.58 -23.09
C ASP A 81 -2.19 18.15 -24.46
N LEU A 82 -2.31 16.86 -24.78
CA LEU A 82 -1.92 16.29 -26.08
C LEU A 82 -3.03 16.44 -27.17
N GLY A 83 -4.13 17.13 -26.87
CA GLY A 83 -5.22 17.40 -27.82
C GLY A 83 -6.18 16.23 -28.05
N VAL A 84 -6.18 15.21 -27.18
CA VAL A 84 -7.00 13.99 -27.29
C VAL A 84 -7.87 13.77 -26.04
N GLY A 85 -8.41 14.86 -25.50
CA GLY A 85 -9.24 14.87 -24.28
C GLY A 85 -10.55 14.08 -24.36
N SER A 86 -10.98 13.66 -25.55
CA SER A 86 -12.17 12.83 -25.76
C SER A 86 -11.95 11.35 -25.46
N VAL A 87 -10.69 10.92 -25.29
CA VAL A 87 -10.35 9.54 -24.90
C VAL A 87 -10.85 9.26 -23.48
N GLN A 88 -11.44 8.08 -23.29
CA GLN A 88 -11.90 7.65 -21.98
C GLN A 88 -10.74 7.06 -21.17
N ALA A 89 -10.40 7.70 -20.04
CA ALA A 89 -9.51 7.12 -19.03
C ALA A 89 -10.25 6.94 -17.69
N ARG A 90 -10.34 5.69 -17.22
CA ARG A 90 -11.17 5.27 -16.06
C ARG A 90 -10.46 4.17 -15.25
N THR A 91 -10.92 3.91 -14.03
CA THR A 91 -10.57 2.65 -13.34
C THR A 91 -11.43 1.50 -13.85
N PHE A 92 -11.01 0.25 -13.59
CA PHE A 92 -11.82 -0.94 -13.88
C PHE A 92 -13.24 -0.80 -13.35
N HIS A 93 -13.39 -0.46 -12.07
CA HIS A 93 -14.69 -0.29 -11.41
C HIS A 93 -15.50 0.87 -12.00
N ALA A 94 -14.89 2.01 -12.30
CA ALA A 94 -15.61 3.14 -12.89
C ALA A 94 -16.07 2.86 -14.33
N ALA A 95 -15.33 2.05 -15.09
CA ALA A 95 -15.73 1.59 -16.42
C ALA A 95 -16.84 0.54 -16.32
N ALA A 96 -16.69 -0.46 -15.44
CA ALA A 96 -17.68 -1.50 -15.19
C ALA A 96 -19.00 -0.94 -14.68
N LEU A 97 -18.98 -0.05 -13.68
CA LEU A 97 -20.20 0.57 -13.13
C LEU A 97 -20.97 1.35 -14.19
N ARG A 98 -20.27 2.07 -15.08
CA ARG A 98 -20.91 2.79 -16.20
C ARG A 98 -21.58 1.81 -17.18
N GLN A 99 -20.93 0.71 -17.50
CA GLN A 99 -21.52 -0.32 -18.36
C GLN A 99 -22.71 -0.97 -17.67
N LEU A 100 -22.57 -1.32 -16.40
CA LEU A 100 -23.63 -1.90 -15.59
C LEU A 100 -24.85 -0.99 -15.54
N GLN A 101 -24.69 0.29 -15.23
CA GLN A 101 -25.78 1.29 -15.25
C GLN A 101 -26.48 1.38 -16.61
N PHE A 102 -25.73 1.27 -17.71
CA PHE A 102 -26.29 1.35 -19.06
C PHE A 102 -27.05 0.08 -19.47
N PHE A 103 -26.50 -1.09 -19.17
CA PHE A 103 -27.07 -2.38 -19.59
C PHE A 103 -28.04 -3.00 -18.57
N TRP A 104 -28.07 -2.53 -17.32
CA TRP A 104 -28.92 -3.08 -16.26
C TRP A 104 -30.39 -3.23 -16.66
N PRO A 105 -31.05 -2.19 -17.24
CA PRO A 105 -32.47 -2.31 -17.60
C PRO A 105 -32.75 -3.36 -18.67
N GLN A 106 -31.75 -3.68 -19.49
CA GLN A 106 -31.86 -4.61 -20.63
C GLN A 106 -31.49 -6.05 -20.21
N ALA A 107 -30.44 -6.19 -19.39
CA ALA A 107 -29.88 -7.48 -19.01
C ALA A 107 -30.56 -8.10 -17.78
N VAL A 108 -30.92 -7.27 -16.78
CA VAL A 108 -31.50 -7.74 -15.50
C VAL A 108 -32.92 -7.23 -15.31
N GLY A 109 -33.15 -5.95 -15.64
CA GLY A 109 -34.42 -5.26 -15.40
C GLY A 109 -34.48 -4.57 -14.03
N GLY A 110 -35.42 -3.64 -13.90
CA GLY A 110 -35.58 -2.83 -12.68
C GLY A 110 -34.48 -1.78 -12.48
N ALA A 111 -34.36 -1.29 -11.25
CA ALA A 111 -33.34 -0.32 -10.87
C ALA A 111 -32.07 -1.04 -10.38
N LEU A 112 -30.90 -0.51 -10.75
CA LEU A 112 -29.62 -0.97 -10.22
C LEU A 112 -29.60 -0.81 -8.68
N PRO A 113 -29.26 -1.86 -7.91
CA PRO A 113 -29.07 -1.77 -6.47
C PRO A 113 -28.10 -0.68 -6.06
N ASN A 114 -28.31 -0.11 -4.87
CA ASN A 114 -27.41 0.90 -4.33
C ASN A 114 -26.05 0.27 -3.98
N LEU A 115 -24.97 1.02 -4.25
CA LEU A 115 -23.62 0.65 -3.87
C LEU A 115 -23.39 0.91 -2.38
N LEU A 116 -22.82 -0.07 -1.69
CA LEU A 116 -22.49 0.03 -0.28
C LEU A 116 -21.22 0.88 -0.05
N ASP A 117 -21.32 1.92 0.78
CA ASP A 117 -20.17 2.77 1.14
C ASP A 117 -19.19 2.06 2.10
N HIS A 118 -19.72 1.28 3.06
CA HIS A 118 -18.93 0.63 4.11
C HIS A 118 -19.45 -0.77 4.45
N LYS A 119 -18.57 -1.78 4.33
CA LYS A 119 -18.89 -3.21 4.57
C LYS A 119 -19.10 -3.56 6.05
N ALA A 120 -18.56 -2.75 6.97
CA ALA A 120 -18.45 -3.09 8.39
C ALA A 120 -19.80 -3.42 9.06
N GLN A 121 -20.85 -2.65 8.79
CA GLN A 121 -22.16 -2.87 9.40
C GLN A 121 -22.80 -4.20 8.94
N MET A 122 -22.69 -4.52 7.64
CA MET A 122 -23.25 -5.74 7.08
C MET A 122 -22.47 -6.98 7.50
N ILE A 123 -21.13 -6.88 7.61
CA ILE A 123 -20.30 -7.98 8.13
C ILE A 123 -20.60 -8.22 9.62
N ALA A 124 -20.79 -7.17 10.41
CA ALA A 124 -21.19 -7.31 11.80
C ALA A 124 -22.58 -7.96 11.93
N GLU A 125 -23.52 -7.63 11.04
CA GLU A 125 -24.83 -8.30 10.99
C GLU A 125 -24.69 -9.78 10.60
N ALA A 126 -23.90 -10.10 9.57
CA ALA A 126 -23.64 -11.47 9.11
C ALA A 126 -23.00 -12.34 10.21
N ALA A 127 -21.98 -11.82 10.89
CA ALA A 127 -21.36 -12.50 12.02
C ALA A 127 -22.36 -12.74 13.17
N ARG A 128 -23.24 -11.76 13.45
CA ARG A 128 -24.28 -11.87 14.49
C ARG A 128 -25.33 -12.94 14.15
N ARG A 129 -25.74 -13.08 12.87
CA ARG A 129 -26.64 -14.16 12.41
C ARG A 129 -26.07 -15.55 12.71
N LEU A 130 -24.74 -15.67 12.69
CA LEU A 130 -24.00 -16.90 12.99
C LEU A 130 -23.60 -17.04 14.47
N ARG A 131 -24.02 -16.10 15.34
CA ARG A 131 -23.66 -16.05 16.77
C ARG A 131 -22.14 -15.99 17.02
N LEU A 132 -21.40 -15.36 16.12
CA LEU A 132 -19.97 -15.11 16.27
C LEU A 132 -19.74 -13.78 17.03
N SER A 133 -18.82 -13.80 17.99
CA SER A 133 -18.40 -12.59 18.70
C SER A 133 -17.34 -11.86 17.89
N THR A 134 -17.57 -10.58 17.58
CA THR A 134 -16.67 -9.77 16.75
C THR A 134 -16.39 -8.41 17.39
N ASP A 135 -15.17 -7.92 17.24
CA ASP A 135 -14.79 -6.54 17.56
C ASP A 135 -14.50 -5.73 16.27
N ARG A 136 -14.07 -4.48 16.42
CA ARG A 136 -13.77 -3.61 15.27
C ARG A 136 -12.61 -4.15 14.42
N ALA A 137 -11.60 -4.76 15.05
CA ALA A 137 -10.44 -5.30 14.33
C ALA A 137 -10.84 -6.54 13.54
N SER A 138 -11.57 -7.48 14.16
CA SER A 138 -12.04 -8.69 13.51
C SER A 138 -13.00 -8.38 12.34
N ILE A 139 -13.88 -7.38 12.47
CA ILE A 139 -14.75 -6.94 11.37
C ILE A 139 -13.94 -6.41 10.18
N ARG A 140 -12.92 -5.60 10.46
CA ARG A 140 -12.04 -5.06 9.41
C ARG A 140 -11.29 -6.18 8.71
N ASP A 141 -10.73 -7.12 9.46
CA ASP A 141 -9.96 -8.23 8.91
C ASP A 141 -10.86 -9.18 8.09
N LEU A 142 -12.09 -9.46 8.56
CA LEU A 142 -13.11 -10.18 7.79
C LEU A 142 -13.49 -9.44 6.50
N ALA A 143 -13.61 -8.10 6.54
CA ALA A 143 -13.91 -7.31 5.35
C ALA A 143 -12.80 -7.39 4.31
N SER A 144 -11.55 -7.28 4.74
CA SER A 144 -10.38 -7.43 3.87
C SER A 144 -10.28 -8.84 3.29
N GLU A 145 -10.61 -9.87 4.07
CA GLU A 145 -10.59 -11.25 3.59
C GLU A 145 -11.70 -11.54 2.57
N ILE A 146 -12.92 -11.06 2.81
CA ILE A 146 -14.03 -11.18 1.84
C ILE A 146 -13.69 -10.44 0.54
N GLU A 147 -13.13 -9.24 0.64
CA GLU A 147 -12.66 -8.49 -0.53
C GLU A 147 -11.62 -9.28 -1.33
N TRP A 148 -10.58 -9.78 -0.64
CA TRP A 148 -9.56 -10.63 -1.26
C TRP A 148 -10.17 -11.86 -1.93
N ALA A 149 -11.10 -12.55 -1.26
CA ALA A 149 -11.75 -13.74 -1.79
C ALA A 149 -12.50 -13.42 -3.10
N LYS A 150 -13.29 -12.34 -3.11
CA LYS A 150 -14.08 -11.93 -4.28
C LYS A 150 -13.22 -11.51 -5.46
N VAL A 151 -12.20 -10.68 -5.25
CA VAL A 151 -11.30 -10.27 -6.35
C VAL A 151 -10.41 -11.41 -6.84
N SER A 152 -10.20 -12.43 -6.01
CA SER A 152 -9.54 -13.70 -6.36
C SER A 152 -10.49 -14.72 -6.98
N MET A 153 -11.74 -14.33 -7.28
CA MET A 153 -12.78 -15.20 -7.88
C MET A 153 -13.13 -16.43 -7.02
N LEU A 154 -13.09 -16.27 -5.69
CA LEU A 154 -13.54 -17.29 -4.75
C LEU A 154 -15.01 -17.07 -4.38
N THR A 155 -15.73 -18.17 -4.22
CA THR A 155 -17.11 -18.20 -3.73
C THR A 155 -17.13 -18.73 -2.30
N PRO A 156 -18.19 -18.48 -1.52
CA PRO A 156 -18.29 -19.07 -0.18
C PRO A 156 -18.13 -20.60 -0.19
N ALA A 157 -18.61 -21.27 -1.25
CA ALA A 157 -18.52 -22.72 -1.40
C ALA A 157 -17.10 -23.25 -1.62
N ASN A 158 -16.24 -22.52 -2.36
CA ASN A 158 -14.87 -22.97 -2.67
C ASN A 158 -13.79 -22.27 -1.82
N TYR A 159 -14.18 -21.30 -1.00
CA TYR A 159 -13.26 -20.53 -0.16
C TYR A 159 -12.43 -21.44 0.76
N LEU A 160 -13.06 -22.41 1.42
CA LEU A 160 -12.37 -23.29 2.38
C LEU A 160 -11.20 -24.06 1.73
N GLU A 161 -11.39 -24.54 0.50
CA GLU A 161 -10.36 -25.28 -0.24
C GLU A 161 -9.24 -24.35 -0.73
N LYS A 162 -9.61 -23.17 -1.25
CA LYS A 162 -8.67 -22.27 -1.93
C LYS A 162 -7.98 -21.24 -1.04
N ALA A 163 -8.48 -21.00 0.17
CA ALA A 163 -7.90 -20.09 1.16
C ALA A 163 -6.91 -20.80 2.11
N GLN A 164 -6.54 -22.06 1.85
CA GLN A 164 -5.56 -22.78 2.65
C GLN A 164 -4.24 -22.00 2.73
N GLY A 165 -3.73 -21.81 3.95
CA GLY A 165 -2.54 -21.01 4.22
C GLY A 165 -2.78 -19.52 4.53
N ARG A 166 -4.01 -19.01 4.45
CA ARG A 166 -4.34 -17.60 4.77
C ARG A 166 -4.46 -17.25 6.26
N GLY A 167 -3.97 -18.11 7.15
CA GLY A 167 -4.06 -17.91 8.60
C GLY A 167 -5.50 -17.91 9.11
N THR A 168 -5.75 -17.15 10.18
CA THR A 168 -7.08 -17.04 10.83
C THR A 168 -7.57 -15.59 10.79
N PRO A 169 -8.20 -15.14 9.69
CA PRO A 169 -8.69 -13.76 9.53
C PRO A 169 -9.66 -13.38 10.66
N GLY A 170 -9.38 -12.27 11.36
CA GLY A 170 -10.17 -11.84 12.52
C GLY A 170 -10.19 -12.83 13.68
N GLY A 171 -9.24 -13.77 13.74
CA GLY A 171 -9.18 -14.84 14.74
C GLY A 171 -10.12 -16.02 14.46
N PHE A 172 -10.77 -16.07 13.30
CA PHE A 172 -11.68 -17.13 12.91
C PHE A 172 -10.99 -18.18 12.04
N ASP A 173 -11.39 -19.45 12.18
CA ASP A 173 -10.98 -20.49 11.24
C ASP A 173 -11.64 -20.26 9.86
N LEU A 174 -11.05 -20.87 8.82
CA LEU A 174 -11.51 -20.68 7.44
C LEU A 174 -12.96 -21.16 7.21
N THR A 175 -13.46 -22.10 8.01
CA THR A 175 -14.84 -22.59 7.92
C THR A 175 -15.81 -21.52 8.41
N ALA A 176 -15.52 -20.90 9.55
CA ALA A 176 -16.28 -19.78 10.07
C ALA A 176 -16.24 -18.58 9.11
N VAL A 177 -15.08 -18.26 8.53
CA VAL A 177 -14.97 -17.20 7.52
C VAL A 177 -15.83 -17.51 6.28
N ALA A 178 -15.82 -18.76 5.78
CA ALA A 178 -16.68 -19.16 4.65
C ALA A 178 -18.17 -18.94 4.95
N ARG A 179 -18.60 -19.27 6.18
CA ARG A 179 -19.99 -19.06 6.61
C ARG A 179 -20.33 -17.58 6.76
N VAL A 180 -19.43 -16.78 7.32
CA VAL A 180 -19.59 -15.31 7.40
C VAL A 180 -19.68 -14.71 6.01
N PHE A 181 -18.84 -15.18 5.07
CA PHE A 181 -18.87 -14.75 3.68
C PHE A 181 -20.22 -15.06 3.03
N GLN A 182 -20.74 -16.29 3.17
CA GLN A 182 -22.08 -16.63 2.69
C GLN A 182 -23.16 -15.73 3.33
N SER A 183 -23.14 -15.60 4.66
CA SER A 183 -24.13 -14.77 5.36
C SER A 183 -24.03 -13.29 4.99
N TYR A 184 -22.85 -12.79 4.63
CA TYR A 184 -22.65 -11.43 4.15
C TYR A 184 -23.30 -11.22 2.77
N GLU A 185 -23.11 -12.17 1.85
CA GLU A 185 -23.80 -12.15 0.56
C GLU A 185 -25.32 -12.20 0.75
N ASP A 186 -25.84 -13.06 1.63
CA ASP A 186 -27.27 -13.15 1.96
C ASP A 186 -27.81 -11.82 2.52
N VAL A 187 -27.10 -11.19 3.46
CA VAL A 187 -27.47 -9.88 4.03
C VAL A 187 -27.55 -8.80 2.95
N LYS A 188 -26.62 -8.78 1.99
CA LYS A 188 -26.67 -7.82 0.88
C LYS A 188 -27.87 -8.06 -0.02
N THR A 189 -28.16 -9.32 -0.35
CA THR A 189 -29.33 -9.70 -1.15
C THR A 189 -30.62 -9.28 -0.46
N ASP A 190 -30.78 -9.54 0.84
CA ASP A 190 -31.95 -9.13 1.63
C ASP A 190 -32.18 -7.60 1.60
N ARG A 191 -31.10 -6.83 1.53
CA ARG A 191 -31.12 -5.36 1.54
C ARG A 191 -31.17 -4.75 0.14
N ASN A 192 -31.12 -5.56 -0.91
CA ASN A 192 -31.01 -5.12 -2.30
C ASN A 192 -29.89 -4.09 -2.51
N VAL A 193 -28.69 -4.43 -2.05
CA VAL A 193 -27.47 -3.63 -2.23
C VAL A 193 -26.35 -4.48 -2.85
N ILE A 194 -25.38 -3.81 -3.45
CA ILE A 194 -24.16 -4.42 -3.98
C ILE A 194 -22.93 -3.75 -3.36
N ASP A 195 -21.83 -4.48 -3.23
CA ASP A 195 -20.54 -3.92 -2.86
C ASP A 195 -19.69 -3.57 -4.09
N PHE A 196 -18.47 -3.10 -3.84
CA PHE A 196 -17.57 -2.65 -4.91
C PHE A 196 -17.10 -3.80 -5.80
N GLU A 197 -16.87 -4.99 -5.24
CA GLU A 197 -16.42 -6.16 -6.01
C GLU A 197 -17.57 -6.75 -6.85
N ASP A 198 -18.81 -6.68 -6.34
CA ASP A 198 -20.03 -7.07 -7.08
C ASP A 198 -20.17 -6.33 -8.40
N VAL A 199 -19.75 -5.06 -8.47
CA VAL A 199 -19.78 -4.30 -9.73
C VAL A 199 -19.00 -5.04 -10.83
N LEU A 200 -17.83 -5.59 -10.51
CA LEU A 200 -17.04 -6.36 -11.46
C LEU A 200 -17.64 -7.75 -11.69
N LEU A 201 -18.02 -8.46 -10.63
CA LEU A 201 -18.59 -9.82 -10.71
C LEU A 201 -19.86 -9.85 -11.57
N ILE A 202 -20.79 -8.91 -11.35
CA ILE A 202 -22.04 -8.84 -12.10
C ILE A 202 -21.76 -8.43 -13.55
N THR A 203 -20.85 -7.48 -13.79
CA THR A 203 -20.47 -7.11 -15.16
C THR A 203 -19.87 -8.30 -15.91
N VAL A 204 -19.02 -9.10 -15.25
CA VAL A 204 -18.48 -10.35 -15.79
C VAL A 204 -19.61 -11.33 -16.12
N GLY A 205 -20.55 -11.55 -15.19
CA GLY A 205 -21.71 -12.42 -15.40
C GLY A 205 -22.54 -12.01 -16.61
N ILE A 206 -22.94 -10.74 -16.70
CA ILE A 206 -23.72 -10.20 -17.83
C ILE A 206 -23.00 -10.39 -19.16
N LEU A 207 -21.70 -10.10 -19.23
CA LEU A 207 -20.92 -10.25 -20.47
C LEU A 207 -20.71 -11.71 -20.88
N GLN A 208 -20.81 -12.66 -19.96
CA GLN A 208 -20.74 -14.08 -20.25
C GLN A 208 -22.08 -14.66 -20.70
N GLU A 209 -23.18 -14.20 -20.09
CA GLU A 209 -24.52 -14.75 -20.29
C GLU A 209 -25.29 -14.07 -21.43
N ASP A 210 -25.01 -12.79 -21.72
CA ASP A 210 -25.65 -12.05 -22.80
C ASP A 210 -24.65 -11.68 -23.93
N PRO A 211 -24.60 -12.47 -25.01
CA PRO A 211 -23.75 -12.21 -26.16
C PRO A 211 -24.04 -10.87 -26.86
N LYS A 212 -25.28 -10.35 -26.78
CA LYS A 212 -25.64 -9.07 -27.42
C LYS A 212 -25.01 -7.91 -26.68
N VAL A 213 -25.13 -7.90 -25.34
CA VAL A 213 -24.46 -6.91 -24.50
C VAL A 213 -22.95 -6.97 -24.70
N ALA A 214 -22.38 -8.17 -24.70
CA ALA A 214 -20.95 -8.37 -24.94
C ALA A 214 -20.51 -7.84 -26.32
N ALA A 215 -21.30 -8.09 -27.38
CA ALA A 215 -21.02 -7.56 -28.72
C ALA A 215 -21.05 -6.03 -28.75
N THR A 216 -22.04 -5.40 -28.11
CA THR A 216 -22.13 -3.93 -28.02
C THR A 216 -20.93 -3.34 -27.29
N VAL A 217 -20.50 -3.93 -26.17
CA VAL A 217 -19.31 -3.48 -25.44
C VAL A 217 -18.04 -3.62 -26.28
N ARG A 218 -17.87 -4.75 -26.98
CA ARG A 218 -16.71 -5.00 -27.85
C ARG A 218 -16.69 -4.10 -29.08
N GLU A 219 -17.85 -3.73 -29.60
CA GLU A 219 -17.95 -2.76 -30.69
C GLU A 219 -17.59 -1.35 -30.22
N GLN A 220 -18.08 -0.97 -29.04
CA GLN A 220 -17.79 0.33 -28.45
C GLN A 220 -16.32 0.48 -28.10
N TYR A 221 -15.69 -0.53 -27.48
CA TYR A 221 -14.29 -0.46 -27.04
C TYR A 221 -13.44 -1.46 -27.85
N ARG A 222 -12.64 -0.93 -28.76
CA ARG A 222 -11.74 -1.71 -29.64
C ARG A 222 -10.34 -1.83 -29.04
N HIS A 223 -9.77 -0.71 -28.60
CA HIS A 223 -8.39 -0.65 -28.13
C HIS A 223 -8.35 -0.44 -26.62
N PHE A 224 -7.46 -1.16 -25.95
CA PHE A 224 -7.25 -1.06 -24.51
C PHE A 224 -5.82 -0.67 -24.19
N VAL A 225 -5.66 0.27 -23.26
CA VAL A 225 -4.38 0.61 -22.65
C VAL A 225 -4.53 0.45 -21.15
N VAL A 226 -3.77 -0.44 -20.51
CA VAL A 226 -3.88 -0.73 -19.08
C VAL A 226 -2.60 -0.36 -18.37
N ASP A 227 -2.69 0.61 -17.45
CA ASP A 227 -1.59 1.05 -16.58
C ASP A 227 -1.60 0.28 -15.25
N GLU A 228 -0.44 0.22 -14.58
CA GLU A 228 -0.22 -0.52 -13.33
C GLU A 228 -0.69 -1.99 -13.40
N TYR A 229 -0.43 -2.66 -14.53
CA TYR A 229 -0.93 -4.00 -14.82
C TYR A 229 -0.42 -5.08 -13.86
N GLN A 230 0.67 -4.82 -13.11
CA GLN A 230 1.13 -5.72 -12.06
C GLN A 230 0.17 -5.80 -10.85
N ASP A 231 -0.73 -4.82 -10.71
CA ASP A 231 -1.70 -4.73 -9.61
C ASP A 231 -3.10 -5.23 -10.01
N VAL A 232 -3.24 -5.77 -11.22
CA VAL A 232 -4.50 -6.34 -11.71
C VAL A 232 -4.82 -7.64 -10.97
N SER A 233 -6.03 -7.72 -10.45
CA SER A 233 -6.57 -8.93 -9.79
C SER A 233 -7.12 -9.94 -10.81
N PRO A 234 -7.29 -11.23 -10.43
CA PRO A 234 -7.91 -12.23 -11.30
C PRO A 234 -9.28 -11.82 -11.85
N LEU A 235 -10.12 -11.18 -11.02
CA LEU A 235 -11.44 -10.66 -11.43
C LEU A 235 -11.32 -9.54 -12.48
N GLN A 236 -10.39 -8.60 -12.28
CA GLN A 236 -10.14 -7.52 -13.24
C GLN A 236 -9.58 -8.06 -14.57
N GLN A 237 -8.67 -9.04 -14.49
CA GLN A 237 -8.17 -9.73 -15.67
C GLN A 237 -9.30 -10.42 -16.44
N ARG A 238 -10.20 -11.12 -15.73
CA ARG A 238 -11.34 -11.80 -16.35
C ARG A 238 -12.27 -10.81 -17.07
N LEU A 239 -12.52 -9.66 -16.46
CA LEU A 239 -13.30 -8.59 -17.09
C LEU A 239 -12.62 -8.06 -18.36
N LEU A 240 -11.30 -7.83 -18.32
CA LEU A 240 -10.52 -7.39 -19.47
C LEU A 240 -10.60 -8.38 -20.64
N GLU A 241 -10.49 -9.68 -20.36
CA GLU A 241 -10.62 -10.73 -21.37
C GLU A 241 -12.00 -10.73 -22.04
N LEU A 242 -13.07 -10.51 -21.28
CA LEU A 242 -14.43 -10.43 -21.81
C LEU A 242 -14.66 -9.18 -22.66
N TRP A 243 -14.07 -8.05 -22.26
CA TRP A 243 -14.04 -6.81 -23.04
C TRP A 243 -13.27 -6.96 -24.35
N LEU A 244 -12.16 -7.70 -24.34
CA LEU A 244 -11.37 -7.98 -25.55
C LEU A 244 -12.11 -8.94 -26.48
N GLY A 245 -12.77 -9.97 -25.95
CA GLY A 245 -13.52 -10.94 -26.75
C GLY A 245 -12.65 -11.73 -27.73
N GLY A 246 -11.41 -12.05 -27.32
CA GLY A 246 -10.43 -12.77 -28.15
C GLY A 246 -9.52 -11.89 -29.01
N ARG A 247 -9.75 -10.58 -29.04
CA ARG A 247 -8.84 -9.61 -29.68
C ARG A 247 -7.59 -9.39 -28.84
N ASP A 248 -6.57 -8.88 -29.49
CA ASP A 248 -5.25 -8.59 -28.95
C ASP A 248 -4.84 -7.11 -29.09
N ASP A 249 -5.82 -6.22 -29.36
CA ASP A 249 -5.69 -4.75 -29.37
C ASP A 249 -5.46 -4.18 -27.95
N LEU A 250 -4.39 -4.64 -27.29
CA LEU A 250 -4.10 -4.44 -25.89
C LEU A 250 -2.65 -4.00 -25.67
N CYS A 251 -2.46 -2.85 -25.03
CA CYS A 251 -1.18 -2.41 -24.50
C CYS A 251 -1.23 -2.42 -22.97
N VAL A 252 -0.39 -3.22 -22.32
CA VAL A 252 -0.26 -3.26 -20.86
C VAL A 252 1.07 -2.67 -20.40
N VAL A 253 1.07 -1.96 -19.27
CA VAL A 253 2.26 -1.36 -18.69
C VAL A 253 2.33 -1.67 -17.21
N GLY A 254 3.50 -2.05 -16.71
CA GLY A 254 3.68 -2.32 -15.29
C GLY A 254 5.12 -2.59 -14.86
N ASP A 255 5.30 -2.75 -13.56
CA ASP A 255 6.57 -3.10 -12.91
C ASP A 255 6.33 -4.16 -11.83
N ALA A 256 6.80 -5.39 -12.02
CA ALA A 256 6.66 -6.45 -11.03
C ALA A 256 7.35 -6.14 -9.69
N SER A 257 8.34 -5.23 -9.70
CA SER A 257 9.02 -4.74 -8.49
C SER A 257 8.17 -3.74 -7.69
N GLN A 258 7.04 -3.28 -8.24
CA GLN A 258 6.09 -2.36 -7.58
C GLN A 258 4.75 -3.02 -7.21
N THR A 259 4.63 -4.35 -7.28
CA THR A 259 3.46 -5.06 -6.73
C THR A 259 3.54 -5.07 -5.21
N ILE A 260 2.67 -4.28 -4.57
CA ILE A 260 2.63 -4.06 -3.11
C ILE A 260 1.20 -4.18 -2.53
N TYR A 261 0.28 -4.75 -3.31
CA TYR A 261 -1.14 -4.92 -2.96
C TYR A 261 -1.56 -6.40 -3.04
N SER A 262 -0.62 -7.33 -2.85
CA SER A 262 -0.95 -8.76 -3.00
C SER A 262 -1.89 -9.25 -1.89
N PHE A 263 -1.87 -8.59 -0.73
CA PHE A 263 -2.86 -8.83 0.34
C PHE A 263 -4.31 -8.53 -0.09
N THR A 264 -4.53 -7.63 -1.07
CA THR A 264 -5.84 -7.35 -1.69
C THR A 264 -6.00 -8.04 -3.06
N GLY A 265 -5.22 -9.09 -3.35
CA GLY A 265 -5.43 -9.95 -4.53
C GLY A 265 -4.71 -9.51 -5.82
N ALA A 266 -3.87 -8.48 -5.76
CA ALA A 266 -3.01 -8.10 -6.89
C ALA A 266 -1.97 -9.20 -7.20
N SER A 267 -1.72 -9.43 -8.50
CA SER A 267 -0.78 -10.46 -8.95
C SER A 267 0.03 -10.01 -10.17
N PRO A 268 1.37 -10.08 -10.14
CA PRO A 268 2.20 -9.73 -11.29
C PRO A 268 2.19 -10.84 -12.36
N LYS A 269 1.55 -11.99 -12.10
CA LYS A 269 1.57 -13.16 -12.99
C LYS A 269 1.04 -12.82 -14.38
N HIS A 270 0.02 -11.96 -14.49
CA HIS A 270 -0.52 -11.54 -15.78
C HIS A 270 0.48 -10.70 -16.58
N LEU A 271 1.21 -9.81 -15.91
CA LEU A 271 2.27 -9.01 -16.55
C LEU A 271 3.44 -9.90 -17.01
N LEU A 272 3.91 -10.80 -16.15
CA LEU A 272 5.07 -11.67 -16.44
C LEU A 272 4.74 -12.77 -17.46
N GLY A 273 3.51 -13.28 -17.44
CA GLY A 273 3.00 -14.28 -18.36
C GLY A 273 2.50 -13.72 -19.69
N PHE A 274 2.54 -12.40 -19.90
CA PHE A 274 1.89 -11.75 -21.05
C PHE A 274 2.38 -12.29 -22.40
N LYS A 275 3.70 -12.46 -22.57
CA LYS A 275 4.28 -12.98 -23.82
C LYS A 275 3.95 -14.46 -24.07
N ALA A 276 3.67 -15.22 -23.01
CA ALA A 276 3.21 -16.60 -23.14
C ALA A 276 1.74 -16.66 -23.58
N GLN A 277 0.91 -15.71 -23.11
CA GLN A 277 -0.49 -15.58 -23.53
C GLN A 277 -0.64 -14.99 -24.93
N TYR A 278 0.22 -14.05 -25.29
CA TYR A 278 0.25 -13.36 -26.59
C TYR A 278 1.62 -13.58 -27.25
N PRO A 279 1.83 -14.69 -28.00
CA PRO A 279 3.12 -15.03 -28.60
C PRO A 279 3.68 -13.95 -29.53
N ASP A 280 2.83 -13.18 -30.19
CA ASP A 280 3.23 -12.09 -31.09
C ASP A 280 3.44 -10.75 -30.37
N ALA A 281 3.33 -10.71 -29.03
CA ALA A 281 3.40 -9.47 -28.29
C ALA A 281 4.76 -8.76 -28.39
N THR A 282 4.73 -7.46 -28.67
CA THR A 282 5.93 -6.62 -28.57
C THR A 282 6.24 -6.35 -27.10
N VAL A 283 7.46 -6.64 -26.66
CA VAL A 283 7.89 -6.42 -25.27
C VAL A 283 8.97 -5.35 -25.22
N VAL A 284 8.65 -4.19 -24.64
CA VAL A 284 9.59 -3.06 -24.51
C VAL A 284 9.95 -2.88 -23.04
N LYS A 285 11.24 -2.66 -22.75
CA LYS A 285 11.73 -2.40 -21.39
C LYS A 285 12.11 -0.93 -21.22
N LEU A 286 11.39 -0.22 -20.36
CA LEU A 286 11.74 1.16 -19.98
C LEU A 286 12.58 1.12 -18.71
N ILE A 287 13.88 1.36 -18.83
CA ILE A 287 14.86 1.27 -17.73
C ILE A 287 15.52 2.60 -17.36
N ARG A 288 15.37 3.64 -18.20
CA ARG A 288 15.96 4.96 -17.97
C ARG A 288 15.13 5.73 -16.96
N ASP A 289 15.66 5.95 -15.77
CA ASP A 289 14.99 6.70 -14.70
C ASP A 289 15.27 8.19 -14.86
N TYR A 290 14.21 8.97 -15.05
CA TYR A 290 14.26 10.43 -15.21
C TYR A 290 13.94 11.18 -13.91
N ARG A 291 13.60 10.45 -12.84
CA ARG A 291 13.09 11.02 -11.60
C ARG A 291 14.21 11.27 -10.60
N SER A 292 15.10 10.30 -10.45
CA SER A 292 15.95 10.10 -9.29
C SER A 292 17.43 10.23 -9.66
N THR A 293 18.25 10.67 -8.72
CA THR A 293 19.71 10.76 -8.91
C THR A 293 20.34 9.37 -9.05
N PRO A 294 21.53 9.26 -9.67
CA PRO A 294 22.27 8.00 -9.76
C PRO A 294 22.46 7.29 -8.42
N GLN A 295 22.62 8.05 -7.32
CA GLN A 295 22.82 7.51 -5.98
C GLN A 295 21.55 6.84 -5.44
N VAL A 296 20.38 7.47 -5.63
CA VAL A 296 19.08 6.88 -5.26
C VAL A 296 18.77 5.65 -6.10
N VAL A 297 18.99 5.73 -7.42
CA VAL A 297 18.77 4.60 -8.35
C VAL A 297 19.67 3.42 -8.00
N LYS A 298 20.95 3.67 -7.70
CA LYS A 298 21.89 2.64 -7.26
C LYS A 298 21.38 1.93 -6.01
N LEU A 299 20.97 2.68 -4.98
CA LEU A 299 20.45 2.09 -3.74
C LEU A 299 19.19 1.25 -3.99
N ALA A 300 18.30 1.70 -4.89
CA ALA A 300 17.10 0.96 -5.26
C ALA A 300 17.43 -0.37 -5.97
N ASN A 301 18.36 -0.36 -6.93
CA ASN A 301 18.82 -1.57 -7.61
C ASN A 301 19.51 -2.53 -6.62
N ASP A 302 20.40 -2.02 -5.76
CA ASP A 302 21.13 -2.81 -4.77
C ASP A 302 20.18 -3.47 -3.76
N LEU A 303 19.12 -2.78 -3.33
CA LEU A 303 18.11 -3.34 -2.44
C LEU A 303 17.43 -4.58 -3.03
N LEU A 304 17.04 -4.53 -4.31
CA LEU A 304 16.40 -5.65 -4.98
C LEU A 304 17.41 -6.77 -5.29
N ALA A 305 18.64 -6.42 -5.66
CA ALA A 305 19.73 -7.38 -5.88
C ALA A 305 20.17 -8.11 -4.59
N GLY A 306 20.05 -7.46 -3.44
CA GLY A 306 20.34 -8.04 -2.12
C GLY A 306 19.31 -9.06 -1.62
N ARG A 307 18.29 -9.41 -2.42
CA ARG A 307 17.29 -10.42 -2.09
C ARG A 307 17.95 -11.81 -2.04
N ARG A 308 17.83 -12.49 -0.91
CA ARG A 308 18.33 -13.87 -0.71
C ARG A 308 17.27 -14.88 -1.15
N SER A 309 17.69 -16.07 -1.58
CA SER A 309 16.76 -17.15 -1.91
C SER A 309 15.84 -17.46 -0.71
N GLY A 310 14.54 -17.53 -1.00
CA GLY A 310 13.50 -17.91 -0.04
C GLY A 310 13.08 -19.37 -0.17
N GLY A 311 13.76 -20.14 -1.02
CA GLY A 311 13.36 -21.48 -1.44
C GLY A 311 12.59 -21.50 -2.77
N PRO A 312 12.32 -22.68 -3.34
CA PRO A 312 11.82 -22.81 -4.72
C PRO A 312 10.51 -22.05 -5.01
N VAL A 313 9.59 -22.02 -4.05
CA VAL A 313 8.28 -21.35 -4.19
C VAL A 313 8.46 -19.83 -4.24
N ALA A 314 9.15 -19.26 -3.26
CA ALA A 314 9.43 -17.83 -3.21
C ALA A 314 10.28 -17.36 -4.40
N ASP A 315 11.26 -18.17 -4.81
CA ASP A 315 12.15 -17.88 -5.93
C ASP A 315 11.39 -17.87 -7.26
N ALA A 316 10.41 -18.76 -7.45
CA ALA A 316 9.53 -18.75 -8.61
C ALA A 316 8.57 -17.56 -8.64
N ALA A 317 8.19 -17.04 -7.46
CA ALA A 317 7.33 -15.86 -7.33
C ALA A 317 8.10 -14.54 -7.48
N TRP A 318 9.42 -14.55 -7.31
CA TRP A 318 10.27 -13.38 -7.43
C TRP A 318 10.60 -13.07 -8.90
N ALA A 319 10.02 -12.00 -9.42
CA ALA A 319 10.35 -11.51 -10.75
C ALA A 319 11.76 -10.92 -10.80
N ALA A 320 12.51 -11.24 -11.87
CA ALA A 320 13.80 -10.60 -12.11
C ALA A 320 13.63 -9.07 -12.22
N PRO A 321 14.23 -8.27 -11.32
CA PRO A 321 14.07 -6.82 -11.32
C PRO A 321 14.64 -6.18 -12.59
N LEU A 322 14.00 -5.10 -13.04
CA LEU A 322 14.58 -4.22 -14.07
C LEU A 322 15.77 -3.46 -13.47
N GLN A 323 16.88 -3.42 -14.19
CA GLN A 323 18.05 -2.63 -13.80
C GLN A 323 17.87 -1.18 -14.25
N LEU A 324 17.59 -0.30 -13.31
CA LEU A 324 17.35 1.12 -13.59
C LEU A 324 18.65 1.87 -13.90
N VAL A 325 18.58 2.82 -14.82
CA VAL A 325 19.69 3.69 -15.23
C VAL A 325 19.29 5.15 -15.10
N ALA A 326 19.86 5.84 -14.12
CA ALA A 326 19.58 7.26 -13.87
C ALA A 326 19.98 8.16 -15.04
N GLN A 327 19.13 9.14 -15.35
CA GLN A 327 19.36 10.17 -16.36
C GLN A 327 19.64 11.54 -15.75
N ARG A 328 19.39 11.72 -14.44
CA ARG A 328 19.71 12.96 -13.73
C ARG A 328 21.22 13.07 -13.46
N PRO A 329 21.72 14.30 -13.27
CA PRO A 329 23.06 14.51 -12.71
C PRO A 329 23.22 13.81 -11.35
N ALA A 330 24.49 13.59 -10.98
CA ALA A 330 24.83 13.10 -9.65
C ALA A 330 24.29 14.05 -8.56
N GLY A 331 23.67 13.49 -7.53
CA GLY A 331 23.19 14.22 -6.36
C GLY A 331 23.87 13.75 -5.07
N PRO A 332 23.32 14.14 -3.91
CA PRO A 332 23.85 13.75 -2.61
C PRO A 332 23.74 12.24 -2.40
N VAL A 333 24.68 11.68 -1.62
CA VAL A 333 24.65 10.27 -1.22
C VAL A 333 23.53 10.07 -0.19
N PRO A 334 22.71 8.99 -0.31
CA PRO A 334 21.72 8.65 0.70
C PRO A 334 22.31 8.57 2.11
N GLN A 335 21.66 9.23 3.05
CA GLN A 335 22.14 9.30 4.43
C GLN A 335 21.46 8.25 5.30
N PHE A 336 22.23 7.63 6.19
CA PHE A 336 21.76 6.64 7.16
C PHE A 336 21.93 7.19 8.56
N THR A 337 20.92 7.09 9.42
CA THR A 337 20.96 7.67 10.77
C THR A 337 20.38 6.70 11.80
N GLU A 338 21.21 6.34 12.78
CA GLU A 338 20.81 5.56 13.95
C GLU A 338 20.41 6.51 15.08
N CYS A 339 19.25 6.27 15.69
CA CYS A 339 18.68 7.06 16.78
C CYS A 339 18.50 6.21 18.04
N SER A 340 18.49 6.86 19.21
CA SER A 340 18.29 6.16 20.49
C SER A 340 16.90 5.56 20.60
N ASP A 341 15.87 6.30 20.21
CA ASP A 341 14.46 5.96 20.37
C ASP A 341 13.58 6.67 19.30
N ASP A 342 12.28 6.38 19.31
CA ASP A 342 11.33 6.88 18.30
C ASP A 342 11.14 8.42 18.37
N GLU A 343 11.23 9.02 19.57
CA GLU A 343 11.14 10.48 19.73
C GLU A 343 12.41 11.18 19.24
N ALA A 344 13.59 10.62 19.56
CA ALA A 344 14.87 11.10 19.06
C ALA A 344 14.99 10.99 17.53
N GLU A 345 14.43 9.92 16.94
CA GLU A 345 14.32 9.78 15.48
C GLU A 345 13.47 10.91 14.88
N ALA A 346 12.27 11.14 15.42
CA ALA A 346 11.38 12.20 14.95
C ALA A 346 11.99 13.60 15.09
N ALA A 347 12.64 13.91 16.21
CA ALA A 347 13.35 15.18 16.42
C ALA A 347 14.49 15.37 15.42
N THR A 348 15.29 14.31 15.18
CA THR A 348 16.39 14.35 14.21
C THR A 348 15.87 14.59 12.79
N VAL A 349 14.76 13.96 12.42
CA VAL A 349 14.11 14.17 11.12
C VAL A 349 13.62 15.61 10.99
N ALA A 350 12.98 16.18 12.02
CA ALA A 350 12.52 17.57 12.00
C ALA A 350 13.67 18.58 11.80
N VAL A 351 14.84 18.35 12.44
CA VAL A 351 16.05 19.18 12.25
C VAL A 351 16.51 19.14 10.79
N LYS A 352 16.65 17.93 10.21
CA LYS A 352 17.08 17.78 8.81
C LYS A 352 16.09 18.38 7.82
N ILE A 353 14.79 18.30 8.11
CA ILE A 353 13.77 18.96 7.31
C ILE A 353 13.94 20.49 7.38
N ARG A 354 14.18 21.04 8.58
CA ARG A 354 14.46 22.48 8.74
C ARG A 354 15.66 22.91 7.90
N GLU A 355 16.76 22.16 7.92
CA GLU A 355 17.94 22.42 7.09
C GLU A 355 17.61 22.48 5.59
N LEU A 356 16.77 21.56 5.09
CA LEU A 356 16.33 21.56 3.69
C LEU A 356 15.41 22.75 3.35
N LEU A 357 14.51 23.12 4.26
CA LEU A 357 13.65 24.30 4.11
C LEU A 357 14.48 25.58 4.07
N ASP A 358 15.46 25.71 4.96
CA ASP A 358 16.36 26.87 5.03
C ASP A 358 17.28 26.96 3.80
N ALA A 359 17.62 25.81 3.20
CA ALA A 359 18.30 25.72 1.91
C ALA A 359 17.39 25.99 0.69
N GLY A 360 16.10 26.28 0.91
CA GLY A 360 15.15 26.67 -0.13
C GLY A 360 14.32 25.53 -0.73
N THR A 361 14.38 24.31 -0.18
CA THR A 361 13.50 23.21 -0.63
C THR A 361 12.07 23.51 -0.20
N PRO A 362 11.08 23.54 -1.10
CA PRO A 362 9.68 23.77 -0.71
C PRO A 362 9.16 22.65 0.21
N ALA A 363 8.41 22.99 1.26
CA ALA A 363 7.86 21.99 2.19
C ALA A 363 7.02 20.91 1.50
N SER A 364 6.28 21.29 0.44
CA SER A 364 5.50 20.37 -0.40
C SER A 364 6.34 19.35 -1.19
N GLN A 365 7.65 19.58 -1.33
CA GLN A 365 8.63 18.69 -1.95
C GLN A 365 9.38 17.83 -0.93
N ILE A 366 8.91 17.77 0.31
CA ILE A 366 9.49 16.95 1.38
C ILE A 366 8.44 15.95 1.88
N ALA A 367 8.83 14.68 2.04
CA ALA A 367 7.98 13.65 2.62
C ALA A 367 8.68 12.81 3.68
N VAL A 368 7.93 12.46 4.73
CA VAL A 368 8.28 11.45 5.73
C VAL A 368 7.39 10.23 5.51
N LEU A 369 8.02 9.11 5.19
CA LEU A 369 7.36 7.86 4.82
C LEU A 369 7.63 6.79 5.88
N PHE A 370 6.55 6.22 6.42
CA PHE A 370 6.58 5.19 7.46
C PHE A 370 5.79 3.94 7.05
N ARG A 371 5.99 2.83 7.75
CA ARG A 371 5.29 1.57 7.42
C ARG A 371 3.85 1.54 7.92
N THR A 372 3.62 2.06 9.12
CA THR A 372 2.30 2.01 9.80
C THR A 372 1.87 3.41 10.25
N ASN A 373 0.57 3.70 10.17
CA ASN A 373 0.04 5.01 10.55
C ASN A 373 0.25 5.33 12.03
N GLY A 374 0.39 4.33 12.90
CA GLY A 374 0.69 4.56 14.32
C GLY A 374 2.05 5.20 14.57
N GLN A 375 2.93 5.29 13.57
CA GLN A 375 4.21 6.00 13.67
C GLN A 375 4.06 7.50 13.45
N SER A 376 2.96 8.00 12.87
CA SER A 376 2.86 9.41 12.45
C SER A 376 2.94 10.38 13.62
N GLU A 377 2.33 10.03 14.75
CA GLU A 377 2.17 10.91 15.92
C GLU A 377 3.48 11.55 16.39
N ALA A 378 4.56 10.77 16.49
CA ALA A 378 5.87 11.30 16.92
C ALA A 378 6.42 12.34 15.93
N TYR A 379 6.26 12.12 14.62
CA TYR A 379 6.70 13.06 13.60
C TYR A 379 5.80 14.29 13.53
N GLU A 380 4.50 14.14 13.73
CA GLU A 380 3.55 15.25 13.83
C GLU A 380 3.94 16.20 14.97
N GLN A 381 4.21 15.65 16.15
CA GLN A 381 4.66 16.42 17.32
C GLN A 381 6.01 17.11 17.05
N ALA A 382 7.00 16.38 16.52
CA ALA A 382 8.32 16.95 16.25
C ALA A 382 8.29 18.08 15.21
N LEU A 383 7.51 17.93 14.14
CA LEU A 383 7.32 18.99 13.14
C LEU A 383 6.58 20.20 13.72
N ALA A 384 5.53 19.97 14.51
CA ALA A 384 4.80 21.05 15.18
C ALA A 384 5.69 21.83 16.15
N SER A 385 6.49 21.15 16.98
CA SER A 385 7.46 21.78 17.90
C SER A 385 8.53 22.57 17.17
N ALA A 386 8.93 22.12 15.97
CA ALA A 386 9.85 22.85 15.11
C ALA A 386 9.21 23.99 14.33
N GLY A 387 7.89 24.21 14.42
CA GLY A 387 7.17 25.20 13.62
C GLY A 387 7.15 24.88 12.13
N ILE A 388 7.10 23.60 11.76
CA ILE A 388 7.05 23.11 10.38
C ILE A 388 5.62 22.66 10.08
N GLY A 389 5.01 23.26 9.05
CA GLY A 389 3.69 22.84 8.56
C GLY A 389 3.76 21.45 7.92
N TYR A 390 2.77 20.60 8.20
CA TYR A 390 2.72 19.22 7.73
C TYR A 390 1.31 18.81 7.32
N GLN A 391 1.21 17.77 6.51
CA GLN A 391 -0.06 17.15 6.12
C GLN A 391 -0.01 15.64 6.27
N LEU A 392 -1.02 15.05 6.90
CA LEU A 392 -1.16 13.60 7.01
C LEU A 392 -1.96 13.03 5.83
N ARG A 393 -1.30 12.21 5.00
CA ARG A 393 -1.95 11.45 3.93
C ARG A 393 -2.65 10.23 4.51
N GLY A 394 -3.98 10.18 4.34
CA GLY A 394 -4.86 9.17 4.95
C GLY A 394 -5.78 9.74 6.02
N GLY A 395 -5.63 11.03 6.39
CA GLY A 395 -6.61 11.79 7.16
C GLY A 395 -7.84 12.18 6.34
N GLU A 396 -8.63 13.14 6.84
CA GLU A 396 -9.84 13.61 6.14
C GLU A 396 -9.51 14.04 4.70
N ARG A 397 -10.31 13.55 3.74
CA ARG A 397 -10.14 13.87 2.31
C ARG A 397 -10.20 15.38 2.13
N PHE A 398 -9.25 15.95 1.38
CA PHE A 398 -9.15 17.40 1.16
C PHE A 398 -10.49 18.06 0.79
N PHE A 399 -11.21 17.48 -0.17
CA PHE A 399 -12.51 18.00 -0.62
C PHE A 399 -13.68 17.76 0.36
N ALA A 400 -13.49 16.95 1.40
CA ALA A 400 -14.48 16.76 2.46
C ALA A 400 -14.33 17.82 3.57
N ARG A 401 -13.15 18.44 3.71
CA ARG A 401 -12.87 19.48 4.70
C ARG A 401 -13.87 20.63 4.57
N LYS A 402 -14.35 21.13 5.71
CA LYS A 402 -15.39 22.17 5.75
C LYS A 402 -14.97 23.42 4.98
N GLU A 403 -13.78 23.92 5.25
CA GLU A 403 -13.23 25.13 4.61
C GLU A 403 -13.10 25.00 3.09
N VAL A 404 -12.77 23.80 2.58
CA VAL A 404 -12.67 23.53 1.14
C VAL A 404 -14.06 23.48 0.51
N ARG A 405 -15.04 22.84 1.17
CA ARG A 405 -16.43 22.83 0.69
C ARG A 405 -17.04 24.22 0.67
N ASP A 406 -16.80 25.01 1.72
CA ASP A 406 -17.25 26.40 1.82
C ASP A 406 -16.60 27.26 0.71
N ALA A 407 -15.30 27.08 0.44
CA ALA A 407 -14.61 27.76 -0.65
C ALA A 407 -15.15 27.39 -2.04
N ILE A 408 -15.33 26.09 -2.33
CA ILE A 408 -15.89 25.63 -3.61
C ILE A 408 -17.31 26.18 -3.81
N LEU A 409 -18.11 26.23 -2.75
CA LEU A 409 -19.46 26.79 -2.80
C LEU A 409 -19.42 28.30 -3.14
N GLN A 410 -18.55 29.08 -2.50
CA GLN A 410 -18.39 30.51 -2.80
C GLN A 410 -17.86 30.75 -4.23
N LEU A 411 -16.85 29.98 -4.67
CA LEU A 411 -16.32 30.06 -6.04
C LEU A 411 -17.43 29.76 -7.06
N ARG A 412 -18.27 28.74 -6.81
CA ARG A 412 -19.40 28.40 -7.67
C ARG A 412 -20.51 29.45 -7.65
N ALA A 413 -20.71 30.16 -6.54
CA ALA A 413 -21.64 31.28 -6.50
C ALA A 413 -21.09 32.47 -7.31
N ALA A 414 -19.79 32.74 -7.21
CA ALA A 414 -19.12 33.83 -7.91
C ALA A 414 -19.12 33.66 -9.44
N THR A 415 -19.12 32.43 -9.99
CA THR A 415 -19.24 32.23 -11.45
C THR A 415 -20.49 32.87 -12.05
N ARG A 416 -21.57 32.99 -11.25
CA ARG A 416 -22.83 33.63 -11.70
C ARG A 416 -22.73 35.16 -11.68
N ALA A 417 -22.00 35.73 -10.72
CA ALA A 417 -21.84 37.18 -10.55
C ALA A 417 -20.77 37.78 -11.49
N VAL A 418 -19.72 37.01 -11.81
CA VAL A 418 -18.63 37.43 -12.71
C VAL A 418 -19.11 37.53 -14.17
N ALA A 419 -20.18 36.83 -14.53
CA ALA A 419 -20.84 36.98 -15.84
C ALA A 419 -21.47 38.38 -16.05
N GLU A 420 -21.64 39.18 -14.98
CA GLU A 420 -22.32 40.48 -15.00
C GLU A 420 -21.34 41.68 -14.90
N THR A 421 -20.05 41.45 -14.70
CA THR A 421 -19.04 42.52 -14.48
C THR A 421 -18.05 42.63 -15.65
N ALA A 422 -17.76 43.86 -16.09
CA ALA A 422 -17.10 44.17 -17.37
C ALA A 422 -15.56 44.21 -17.34
N THR A 423 -14.92 43.99 -16.19
CA THR A 423 -13.45 44.02 -16.05
C THR A 423 -12.88 42.61 -15.84
N PRO A 424 -12.01 42.12 -16.74
CA PRO A 424 -11.37 40.82 -16.56
C PRO A 424 -10.25 40.91 -15.52
N GLU A 425 -10.56 40.56 -14.27
CA GLU A 425 -9.54 40.28 -13.28
C GLU A 425 -8.83 38.94 -13.59
N PRO A 426 -7.50 38.84 -13.35
CA PRO A 426 -6.81 37.56 -13.45
C PRO A 426 -7.42 36.53 -12.49
N LEU A 427 -7.68 35.32 -12.97
CA LEU A 427 -8.34 34.25 -12.20
C LEU A 427 -7.67 34.02 -10.82
N GLY A 428 -6.34 34.04 -10.75
CA GLY A 428 -5.61 33.88 -9.49
C GLY A 428 -5.97 34.94 -8.45
N GLN A 429 -6.14 36.20 -8.86
CA GLN A 429 -6.56 37.29 -7.97
C GLN A 429 -8.03 37.12 -7.55
N LEU A 430 -8.90 36.83 -8.50
CA LEU A 430 -10.32 36.59 -8.24
C LEU A 430 -10.53 35.45 -7.22
N VAL A 431 -9.78 34.36 -7.34
CA VAL A 431 -9.81 33.25 -6.37
C VAL A 431 -9.34 33.72 -5.00
N ARG A 432 -8.21 34.47 -4.91
CA ARG A 432 -7.71 35.05 -3.65
C ARG A 432 -8.76 35.92 -2.96
N ASP A 433 -9.42 36.80 -3.71
CA ASP A 433 -10.42 37.72 -3.17
C ASP A 433 -11.63 36.97 -2.61
N ILE A 434 -12.10 35.94 -3.29
CA ILE A 434 -13.22 35.10 -2.83
C ILE A 434 -12.84 34.36 -1.54
N VAL A 435 -11.68 33.68 -1.52
CA VAL A 435 -11.28 32.87 -0.36
C VAL A 435 -10.75 33.71 0.82
N SER A 436 -10.47 35.00 0.63
CA SER A 436 -10.07 35.92 1.70
C SER A 436 -11.13 35.99 2.81
N SER A 437 -12.42 36.01 2.43
CA SER A 437 -13.56 35.99 3.37
C SER A 437 -13.62 34.72 4.22
N LEU A 438 -12.96 33.66 3.76
CA LEU A 438 -12.83 32.38 4.43
C LEU A 438 -11.52 32.25 5.22
N GLY A 439 -10.75 33.33 5.39
CA GLY A 439 -9.54 33.34 6.21
C GLY A 439 -8.26 33.00 5.46
N TYR A 440 -8.24 33.09 4.14
CA TYR A 440 -7.00 33.12 3.36
C TYR A 440 -6.29 34.47 3.51
N THR A 441 -4.97 34.44 3.65
CA THR A 441 -4.06 35.59 3.68
C THR A 441 -2.82 35.25 2.85
N ASP A 442 -2.09 36.21 2.30
CA ASP A 442 -0.89 35.89 1.52
C ASP A 442 0.24 35.30 2.38
N ALA A 443 0.32 35.72 3.64
CA ALA A 443 1.26 35.17 4.61
C ALA A 443 0.61 34.05 5.43
N ALA A 444 1.40 33.00 5.65
CA ALA A 444 1.13 31.91 6.57
C ALA A 444 0.92 32.40 8.02
N PRO A 445 -0.11 31.91 8.75
CA PRO A 445 -0.20 32.15 10.19
C PRO A 445 0.97 31.47 10.94
N HIS A 446 1.47 32.13 11.99
CA HIS A 446 2.66 31.69 12.73
C HIS A 446 2.37 30.53 13.70
N SER A 447 1.12 30.42 14.18
CA SER A 447 0.67 29.33 15.03
C SER A 447 0.25 28.11 14.19
N GLY A 448 0.67 26.92 14.62
CA GLY A 448 0.21 25.66 14.05
C GLY A 448 -1.24 25.31 14.44
N GLY A 449 -1.71 24.15 13.99
CA GLY A 449 -3.05 23.63 14.29
C GLY A 449 -4.14 24.10 13.32
N ALA A 450 -5.40 24.06 13.75
CA ALA A 450 -6.58 24.20 12.87
C ALA A 450 -6.59 25.48 12.01
N LEU A 451 -6.03 26.60 12.50
CA LEU A 451 -5.94 27.84 11.73
C LEU A 451 -4.95 27.73 10.56
N ARG A 452 -3.79 27.09 10.81
CA ARG A 452 -2.78 26.80 9.79
C ARG A 452 -3.32 25.82 8.75
N GLU A 453 -3.95 24.74 9.20
CA GLU A 453 -4.54 23.72 8.32
C GLU A 453 -5.61 24.31 7.39
N ARG A 454 -6.46 25.19 7.93
CA ARG A 454 -7.45 25.92 7.15
C ARG A 454 -6.78 26.82 6.10
N TRP A 455 -5.80 27.62 6.52
CA TRP A 455 -5.04 28.48 5.61
C TRP A 455 -4.35 27.68 4.50
N GLU A 456 -3.71 26.56 4.85
CA GLU A 456 -3.03 25.67 3.92
C GLU A 456 -4.01 25.07 2.90
N SER A 457 -5.22 24.71 3.32
CA SER A 457 -6.26 24.20 2.43
C SER A 457 -6.72 25.26 1.41
N LEU A 458 -6.88 26.51 1.85
CA LEU A 458 -7.26 27.62 0.95
C LEU A 458 -6.10 28.03 0.03
N ALA A 459 -4.88 28.10 0.56
CA ALA A 459 -3.67 28.39 -0.21
C ALA A 459 -3.43 27.36 -1.31
N ALA A 460 -3.78 26.09 -1.08
CA ALA A 460 -3.69 25.04 -2.09
C ALA A 460 -4.67 25.26 -3.26
N LEU A 461 -5.86 25.81 -3.02
CA LEU A 461 -6.81 26.19 -4.09
C LEU A 461 -6.28 27.38 -4.90
N VAL A 462 -5.72 28.38 -4.22
CA VAL A 462 -5.12 29.57 -4.85
C VAL A 462 -3.93 29.18 -5.73
N ALA A 463 -3.00 28.39 -5.20
CA ALA A 463 -1.83 27.92 -5.94
C ALA A 463 -2.24 27.08 -7.16
N LEU A 464 -3.29 26.26 -7.04
CA LEU A 464 -3.81 25.50 -8.17
C LEU A 464 -4.41 26.40 -9.25
N ALA A 465 -5.12 27.48 -8.87
CA ALA A 465 -5.64 28.43 -9.83
C ALA A 465 -4.48 29.10 -10.61
N ASP A 466 -3.43 29.53 -9.92
CA ASP A 466 -2.25 30.13 -10.54
C ASP A 466 -1.55 29.15 -11.51
N GLU A 467 -1.34 27.90 -11.09
CA GLU A 467 -0.73 26.85 -11.91
C GLU A 467 -1.55 26.56 -13.19
N LEU A 468 -2.87 26.52 -13.06
CA LEU A 468 -3.76 26.25 -14.19
C LEU A 468 -3.81 27.43 -15.17
N VAL A 469 -3.76 28.68 -14.70
CA VAL A 469 -3.66 29.85 -15.60
C VAL A 469 -2.36 29.80 -16.42
N VAL A 470 -1.24 29.46 -15.78
CA VAL A 470 0.06 29.37 -16.48
C VAL A 470 0.03 28.26 -17.53
N SER A 471 -0.54 27.10 -17.23
CA SER A 471 -0.54 25.95 -18.13
C SER A 471 -1.62 25.99 -19.21
N ARG A 472 -2.80 26.58 -18.92
CA ARG A 472 -3.98 26.59 -19.81
C ARG A 472 -4.14 27.92 -20.57
N GLY A 473 -3.41 28.96 -20.17
CA GLY A 473 -3.47 30.29 -20.77
C GLY A 473 -4.56 31.19 -20.16
N THR A 474 -4.56 32.46 -20.59
CA THR A 474 -5.40 33.53 -20.01
C THR A 474 -6.90 33.40 -20.31
N GLN A 475 -7.30 32.50 -21.20
CA GLN A 475 -8.72 32.20 -21.48
C GLN A 475 -9.35 31.25 -20.46
N PHE A 476 -8.55 30.67 -19.54
CA PHE A 476 -9.06 29.77 -18.52
C PHE A 476 -9.89 30.55 -17.49
N SER A 477 -11.21 30.34 -17.51
CA SER A 477 -12.17 31.13 -16.74
C SER A 477 -12.41 30.57 -15.33
N LEU A 478 -13.08 31.34 -14.47
CA LEU A 478 -13.54 30.85 -13.16
C LEU A 478 -14.50 29.65 -13.30
N ALA A 479 -15.32 29.63 -14.35
CA ALA A 479 -16.22 28.50 -14.62
C ALA A 479 -15.43 27.23 -14.96
N ASP A 480 -14.38 27.35 -15.78
CA ASP A 480 -13.48 26.23 -16.09
C ASP A 480 -12.74 25.73 -14.85
N PHE A 481 -12.30 26.65 -13.99
CA PHE A 481 -11.67 26.31 -12.72
C PHE A 481 -12.61 25.56 -11.77
N VAL A 482 -13.86 26.00 -11.62
CA VAL A 482 -14.87 25.31 -10.80
C VAL A 482 -15.17 23.91 -11.37
N ASN A 483 -15.26 23.76 -12.69
CA ASN A 483 -15.41 22.46 -13.33
C ASN A 483 -14.21 21.54 -13.05
N GLU A 484 -12.98 22.06 -13.14
CA GLU A 484 -11.76 21.33 -12.80
C GLU A 484 -11.74 20.92 -11.31
N LEU A 485 -12.12 21.80 -10.38
CA LEU A 485 -12.25 21.46 -8.96
C LEU A 485 -13.28 20.35 -8.73
N GLN A 486 -14.39 20.36 -9.46
CA GLN A 486 -15.40 19.30 -9.40
C GLN A 486 -14.87 17.97 -9.94
N GLU A 487 -14.16 17.97 -11.08
CA GLU A 487 -13.51 16.78 -11.62
C GLU A 487 -12.47 16.20 -10.63
N ARG A 488 -11.66 17.07 -10.02
CA ARG A 488 -10.66 16.70 -9.01
C ARG A 488 -11.30 16.15 -7.74
N SER A 489 -12.40 16.73 -7.28
CA SER A 489 -13.15 16.25 -6.11
C SER A 489 -13.67 14.83 -6.31
N LEU A 490 -14.31 14.59 -7.47
CA LEU A 490 -14.78 13.24 -7.86
C LEU A 490 -13.62 12.24 -7.96
N ALA A 491 -12.46 12.67 -8.46
CA ALA A 491 -11.28 11.83 -8.59
C ALA A 491 -10.45 11.69 -7.30
N GLN A 492 -10.80 12.40 -6.21
CA GLN A 492 -9.97 12.54 -5.01
C GLN A 492 -8.54 13.04 -5.31
N HIS A 493 -8.41 13.88 -6.35
CA HIS A 493 -7.14 14.47 -6.77
C HIS A 493 -6.93 15.82 -6.08
N ALA A 494 -6.56 15.77 -4.80
CA ALA A 494 -6.30 16.97 -3.99
C ALA A 494 -5.16 17.82 -4.59
N PRO A 495 -5.28 19.17 -4.57
CA PRO A 495 -4.18 20.06 -4.92
C PRO A 495 -2.97 19.89 -4.00
N THR A 496 -1.83 20.44 -4.41
CA THR A 496 -0.62 20.45 -3.60
C THR A 496 -0.79 21.45 -2.46
N VAL A 497 -0.77 20.95 -1.23
CA VAL A 497 -0.79 21.77 -0.01
C VAL A 497 0.65 22.10 0.39
N GLN A 498 0.89 23.34 0.83
CA GLN A 498 2.19 23.78 1.32
C GLN A 498 2.45 23.20 2.71
N GLY A 499 3.12 22.04 2.77
CA GLY A 499 3.49 21.37 4.01
C GLY A 499 4.21 20.05 3.76
N VAL A 500 5.01 19.62 4.74
CA VAL A 500 5.71 18.33 4.70
C VAL A 500 4.70 17.19 4.66
N THR A 501 4.87 16.26 3.74
CA THR A 501 3.93 15.15 3.60
C THR A 501 4.28 14.00 4.53
N LEU A 502 3.39 13.66 5.47
CA LEU A 502 3.45 12.45 6.28
C LEU A 502 2.58 11.38 5.64
N ALA A 503 3.15 10.22 5.29
CA ALA A 503 2.40 9.17 4.60
C ALA A 503 2.91 7.75 4.93
N SER A 504 2.02 6.77 4.83
CA SER A 504 2.48 5.38 4.76
C SER A 504 3.16 5.09 3.42
N LEU A 505 4.09 4.13 3.39
CA LEU A 505 4.77 3.69 2.17
C LEU A 505 3.77 3.27 1.06
N HIS A 506 2.65 2.65 1.42
CA HIS A 506 1.59 2.27 0.47
C HIS A 506 0.93 3.51 -0.14
N ALA A 507 0.63 4.53 0.68
CA ALA A 507 0.01 5.78 0.21
C ALA A 507 0.97 6.63 -0.66
N ALA A 508 2.27 6.35 -0.61
CA ALA A 508 3.29 7.01 -1.41
C ALA A 508 3.37 6.48 -2.86
N LYS A 509 2.73 5.35 -3.18
CA LYS A 509 2.76 4.79 -4.54
C LYS A 509 2.20 5.82 -5.55
N GLY A 510 2.91 5.99 -6.66
CA GLY A 510 2.57 6.99 -7.69
C GLY A 510 2.99 8.43 -7.38
N LEU A 511 3.60 8.69 -6.20
CA LEU A 511 4.09 10.02 -5.83
C LEU A 511 5.61 10.13 -5.98
N GLU A 512 6.11 11.36 -5.81
CA GLU A 512 7.52 11.73 -5.86
C GLU A 512 7.75 13.07 -5.17
N TRP A 513 8.94 13.25 -4.58
CA TRP A 513 9.36 14.44 -3.82
C TRP A 513 10.85 14.71 -4.04
N GLU A 514 11.29 15.96 -3.93
CA GLU A 514 12.73 16.28 -3.96
C GLU A 514 13.47 15.61 -2.79
N ALA A 515 12.87 15.59 -1.59
CA ALA A 515 13.42 14.95 -0.41
C ALA A 515 12.48 13.93 0.22
N VAL A 516 13.00 12.75 0.57
CA VAL A 516 12.26 11.69 1.25
C VAL A 516 13.02 11.19 2.48
N PHE A 517 12.30 11.08 3.58
CA PHE A 517 12.73 10.49 4.83
C PHE A 517 12.02 9.15 5.02
N LEU A 518 12.76 8.05 4.90
CA LEU A 518 12.29 6.69 5.20
C LEU A 518 12.61 6.36 6.66
N VAL A 519 11.58 6.31 7.49
CA VAL A 519 11.74 6.27 8.95
C VAL A 519 11.25 4.96 9.57
N GLY A 520 11.74 4.64 10.77
CA GLY A 520 11.40 3.42 11.49
C GLY A 520 11.87 2.16 10.76
N LEU A 521 13.05 2.20 10.11
CA LEU A 521 13.62 1.08 9.37
C LEU A 521 14.26 0.05 10.32
N SER A 522 13.42 -0.59 11.12
CA SER A 522 13.79 -1.54 12.16
C SER A 522 13.07 -2.86 12.00
N GLU A 523 13.68 -3.95 12.46
CA GLU A 523 13.00 -5.26 12.53
C GLU A 523 11.69 -5.18 13.31
N GLY A 524 10.61 -5.72 12.75
CA GLY A 524 9.26 -5.66 13.31
C GLY A 524 8.43 -4.47 12.82
N LEU A 525 9.08 -3.41 12.34
CA LEU A 525 8.43 -2.32 11.61
C LEU A 525 8.63 -2.49 10.11
N MET A 526 9.87 -2.63 9.65
CA MET A 526 10.23 -2.84 8.25
C MET A 526 11.35 -3.88 8.16
N PRO A 527 11.09 -5.13 7.73
CA PRO A 527 9.76 -5.68 7.43
C PRO A 527 8.86 -5.71 8.67
N ILE A 528 7.54 -5.57 8.46
CA ILE A 528 6.55 -5.66 9.53
C ILE A 528 6.58 -7.06 10.19
N SER A 529 6.30 -7.14 11.49
CA SER A 529 6.35 -8.39 12.26
C SER A 529 5.47 -9.52 11.72
N PHE A 530 4.44 -9.20 10.93
CA PHE A 530 3.53 -10.18 10.33
C PHE A 530 4.03 -10.75 8.99
N ALA A 531 5.14 -10.24 8.44
CA ALA A 531 5.79 -10.81 7.27
C ALA A 531 6.67 -12.00 7.68
N ASP A 532 6.04 -13.15 7.92
CA ASP A 532 6.66 -14.38 8.43
C ASP A 532 7.02 -15.40 7.34
N THR A 533 6.48 -15.24 6.13
CA THR A 533 6.86 -16.02 4.95
C THR A 533 7.92 -15.30 4.09
N PRO A 534 8.75 -16.04 3.33
CA PRO A 534 9.68 -15.43 2.37
C PRO A 534 8.99 -14.52 1.35
N GLU A 535 7.80 -14.90 0.87
CA GLU A 535 7.00 -14.11 -0.07
C GLU A 535 6.53 -12.80 0.55
N ALA A 536 6.09 -12.83 1.82
CA ALA A 536 5.69 -11.62 2.55
C ALA A 536 6.90 -10.70 2.80
N VAL A 537 8.06 -11.25 3.10
CA VAL A 537 9.31 -10.48 3.22
C VAL A 537 9.73 -9.87 1.88
N ASP A 538 9.54 -10.58 0.77
CA ASP A 538 9.78 -10.07 -0.58
C ASP A 538 8.80 -8.94 -0.95
N GLU A 539 7.54 -9.01 -0.50
CA GLU A 539 6.58 -7.89 -0.62
C GLU A 539 7.01 -6.66 0.19
N GLU A 540 7.45 -6.84 1.43
CA GLU A 540 8.00 -5.72 2.24
C GLU A 540 9.28 -5.13 1.61
N ARG A 541 10.12 -5.95 0.95
CA ARG A 541 11.28 -5.45 0.19
C ARG A 541 10.84 -4.57 -0.99
N ARG A 542 9.82 -4.99 -1.75
CA ARG A 542 9.23 -4.18 -2.83
C ARG A 542 8.63 -2.88 -2.29
N LEU A 543 8.01 -2.92 -1.11
CA LEU A 543 7.48 -1.74 -0.44
C LEU A 543 8.60 -0.73 -0.08
N LEU A 544 9.76 -1.20 0.41
CA LEU A 544 10.92 -0.33 0.64
C LEU A 544 11.46 0.25 -0.68
N TYR A 545 11.55 -0.58 -1.72
CA TYR A 545 11.95 -0.14 -3.07
C TYR A 545 11.02 0.96 -3.61
N VAL A 546 9.70 0.83 -3.42
CA VAL A 546 8.74 1.88 -3.75
C VAL A 546 9.08 3.15 -2.98
N GLY A 547 9.33 3.07 -1.67
CA GLY A 547 9.74 4.20 -0.83
C GLY A 547 11.00 4.93 -1.32
N ILE A 548 12.06 4.18 -1.60
CA ILE A 548 13.34 4.72 -2.11
C ILE A 548 13.12 5.46 -3.43
N THR A 549 12.37 4.85 -4.36
CA THR A 549 12.12 5.42 -5.70
C THR A 549 11.10 6.57 -5.71
N ARG A 550 10.64 7.03 -4.53
CA ARG A 550 9.88 8.29 -4.43
C ARG A 550 10.80 9.51 -4.34
N ALA A 551 12.06 9.31 -3.92
CA ALA A 551 13.03 10.39 -3.77
C ALA A 551 13.62 10.78 -5.12
N LYS A 552 13.62 12.08 -5.42
CA LYS A 552 14.30 12.60 -6.61
C LYS A 552 15.77 12.90 -6.33
N GLU A 553 16.08 13.54 -5.21
CA GLU A 553 17.45 14.00 -4.92
C GLU A 553 17.94 13.61 -3.53
N HIS A 554 17.23 14.05 -2.48
CA HIS A 554 17.63 13.79 -1.09
C HIS A 554 16.91 12.55 -0.55
N LEU A 555 17.69 11.59 -0.04
CA LEU A 555 17.16 10.39 0.58
C LEU A 555 17.82 10.17 1.95
N HIS A 556 16.97 10.12 2.99
CA HIS A 556 17.38 9.86 4.36
C HIS A 556 16.71 8.58 4.84
N LEU A 557 17.48 7.69 5.45
CA LEU A 557 17.04 6.42 6.01
C LEU A 557 17.38 6.41 7.51
N SER A 558 16.38 6.21 8.36
CA SER A 558 16.59 6.21 9.81
C SER A 558 15.94 5.03 10.53
N TRP A 559 16.50 4.70 11.69
CA TRP A 559 15.98 3.70 12.61
C TRP A 559 16.30 4.06 14.04
N SER A 560 15.49 3.57 14.97
CA SER A 560 15.70 3.70 16.40
C SER A 560 16.16 2.36 17.04
N THR A 561 16.94 2.44 18.11
CA THR A 561 17.41 1.25 18.85
C THR A 561 16.50 0.86 20.02
N ALA A 562 15.66 1.79 20.49
CA ALA A 562 14.61 1.57 21.49
C ALA A 562 13.27 2.16 21.01
N ARG A 563 12.17 1.80 21.68
CA ARG A 563 10.83 2.36 21.37
C ARG A 563 10.58 3.68 22.09
N THR A 564 10.93 3.74 23.36
CA THR A 564 10.66 4.87 24.24
C THR A 564 11.96 5.49 24.74
N PRO A 565 11.98 6.79 25.07
CA PRO A 565 13.14 7.43 25.71
C PRO A 565 13.62 6.65 26.94
N GLY A 566 14.94 6.45 27.05
CA GLY A 566 15.56 5.68 28.14
C GLY A 566 15.25 4.17 28.12
N GLY A 567 14.54 3.67 27.11
CA GLY A 567 14.25 2.25 26.94
C GLY A 567 15.49 1.42 26.62
N ARG A 568 15.41 0.11 26.85
CA ARG A 568 16.50 -0.81 26.49
C ARG A 568 16.65 -0.89 24.96
N ALA A 569 17.88 -0.73 24.48
CA ALA A 569 18.26 -0.78 23.07
C ALA A 569 18.22 -2.20 22.48
N ASN A 570 17.02 -2.78 22.37
CA ASN A 570 16.81 -4.15 21.88
C ASN A 570 16.35 -4.21 20.42
N ARG A 571 15.98 -3.07 19.82
CA ARG A 571 15.49 -3.00 18.45
C ARG A 571 16.68 -3.07 17.49
N LYS A 572 16.59 -3.96 16.51
CA LYS A 572 17.62 -4.12 15.48
C LYS A 572 17.25 -3.31 14.24
N PRO A 573 18.25 -2.78 13.51
CA PRO A 573 18.01 -2.18 12.21
C PRO A 573 17.39 -3.21 11.26
N SER A 574 16.62 -2.74 10.29
CA SER A 574 16.02 -3.57 9.25
C SER A 574 17.09 -4.39 8.54
N ARG A 575 16.82 -5.69 8.36
CA ARG A 575 17.64 -6.58 7.52
C ARG A 575 17.79 -6.09 6.07
N PHE A 576 16.90 -5.22 5.60
CA PHE A 576 17.01 -4.64 4.25
C PHE A 576 18.15 -3.63 4.13
N LEU A 577 18.70 -3.16 5.25
CA LEU A 577 19.85 -2.25 5.28
C LEU A 577 21.20 -3.00 5.28
N ASP A 578 21.19 -4.32 5.42
CA ASP A 578 22.40 -5.14 5.43
C ASP A 578 23.11 -5.06 4.07
N GLY A 579 24.37 -4.61 4.07
CA GLY A 579 25.16 -4.40 2.86
C GLY A 579 24.85 -3.11 2.09
N LEU A 580 23.84 -2.34 2.52
CA LEU A 580 23.50 -1.04 1.94
C LEU A 580 24.04 0.14 2.75
N ARG A 581 24.10 0.00 4.09
CA ARG A 581 24.60 1.04 4.99
C ARG A 581 26.14 1.06 5.03
N PRO A 582 26.78 2.24 5.20
CA PRO A 582 28.23 2.33 5.40
C PRO A 582 28.70 1.63 6.69
N ASP A 583 29.90 1.05 6.67
CA ASP A 583 30.51 0.37 7.83
C ASP A 583 30.68 1.29 9.04
N SER A 584 30.88 2.60 8.83
CA SER A 584 30.98 3.60 9.89
C SER A 584 29.72 3.64 10.77
N VAL A 585 28.54 3.49 10.18
CA VAL A 585 27.25 3.43 10.88
C VAL A 585 26.98 2.03 11.44
N ALA A 586 27.55 0.97 10.85
CA ALA A 586 27.47 -0.37 11.45
C ALA A 586 28.31 -0.48 12.75
N SER A 587 29.41 0.28 12.84
CA SER A 587 30.38 0.22 13.94
C SER A 587 29.99 0.94 15.23
N SER A 588 29.03 1.87 15.20
CA SER A 588 28.50 2.53 16.41
C SER A 588 27.78 1.54 17.34
N SER A 589 27.24 0.46 16.78
CA SER A 589 26.61 -0.63 17.53
C SER A 589 27.60 -1.55 18.27
N VAL A 590 28.92 -1.36 18.06
CA VAL A 590 29.98 -2.20 18.64
C VAL A 590 30.95 -1.33 19.45
N ARG A 591 30.48 -0.73 20.54
CA ARG A 591 31.37 -0.34 21.64
C ARG A 591 30.99 -1.10 22.90
N GLY A 592 31.80 -2.10 23.21
CA GLY A 592 31.87 -2.71 24.53
C GLY A 592 31.50 -4.19 24.62
N LYS A 593 32.14 -5.07 23.84
CA LYS A 593 32.47 -6.44 24.31
C LYS A 593 33.84 -6.84 23.77
N GLY A 594 34.79 -7.07 24.68
CA GLY A 594 36.07 -7.68 24.37
C GLY A 594 35.88 -9.00 23.62
N ALA A 595 36.84 -9.32 22.77
CA ALA A 595 36.83 -10.50 21.91
C ALA A 595 36.44 -11.77 22.69
N ALA A 596 35.22 -12.24 22.46
CA ALA A 596 34.77 -13.57 22.88
C ALA A 596 34.99 -14.54 21.69
N PRO A 597 35.38 -15.79 21.94
CA PRO A 597 35.71 -16.72 20.88
C PRO A 597 34.46 -17.02 20.04
N ARG A 598 34.66 -17.15 18.72
CA ARG A 598 33.63 -17.55 17.74
C ARG A 598 32.81 -18.73 18.27
N ARG A 599 31.54 -18.49 18.64
CA ARG A 599 30.57 -19.57 18.84
C ARG A 599 30.25 -20.20 17.48
N LYS A 600 30.45 -21.51 17.37
CA LYS A 600 30.01 -22.33 16.24
C LYS A 600 28.52 -22.07 15.98
N ALA A 601 28.14 -22.03 14.71
CA ALA A 601 26.74 -21.91 14.28
C ALA A 601 25.87 -22.91 15.05
N ALA A 602 24.79 -22.41 15.68
CA ALA A 602 23.85 -23.27 16.37
C ALA A 602 23.21 -24.22 15.36
N VAL A 603 23.38 -25.52 15.60
CA VAL A 603 22.72 -26.58 14.83
C VAL A 603 21.21 -26.39 14.92
N PRO A 604 20.44 -26.50 13.83
CA PRO A 604 18.98 -26.44 13.89
C PRO A 604 18.45 -27.50 14.87
N ALA A 605 17.60 -27.07 15.81
CA ALA A 605 17.07 -27.95 16.85
C ALA A 605 16.23 -29.08 16.21
N SER A 606 16.63 -30.33 16.48
CA SER A 606 15.94 -31.54 16.04
C SER A 606 15.05 -32.09 17.15
N CYS A 607 13.94 -32.72 16.76
CA CYS A 607 13.05 -33.45 17.65
C CYS A 607 13.83 -34.53 18.40
N ARG A 608 13.78 -34.53 19.73
CA ARG A 608 14.47 -35.52 20.57
C ARG A 608 13.97 -36.96 20.37
N VAL A 609 12.80 -37.14 19.77
CA VAL A 609 12.15 -38.45 19.56
C VAL A 609 12.42 -39.00 18.15
N CYS A 610 12.13 -38.22 17.10
CA CYS A 610 12.23 -38.70 15.71
C CYS A 610 13.33 -38.03 14.88
N GLY A 611 14.08 -37.08 15.45
CA GLY A 611 15.19 -36.40 14.77
C GLY A 611 14.77 -35.37 13.70
N SER A 612 13.47 -35.18 13.44
CA SER A 612 12.98 -34.19 12.46
C SER A 612 13.27 -32.75 12.89
N MET A 613 13.41 -31.83 11.94
CA MET A 613 13.63 -30.41 12.26
C MET A 613 12.41 -29.77 12.93
N LEU A 614 12.64 -29.07 14.04
CA LEU A 614 11.59 -28.35 14.78
C LEU A 614 11.33 -26.99 14.12
N SER A 615 10.26 -26.89 13.34
CA SER A 615 9.96 -25.73 12.49
C SER A 615 9.33 -24.59 13.29
N SER A 616 8.47 -24.90 14.26
CA SER A 616 7.75 -23.88 15.05
C SER A 616 8.45 -23.51 16.37
N GLY A 617 8.18 -22.30 16.87
CA GLY A 617 8.71 -21.84 18.16
C GLY A 617 8.20 -22.66 19.36
N ALA A 618 7.00 -23.22 19.29
CA ALA A 618 6.45 -24.11 20.32
C ALA A 618 7.18 -25.45 20.36
N GLU A 619 7.40 -26.07 19.20
CA GLU A 619 8.14 -27.32 19.07
C GLU A 619 9.59 -27.19 19.55
N ARG A 620 10.26 -26.05 19.28
CA ARG A 620 11.61 -25.79 19.79
C ARG A 620 11.67 -25.62 21.31
N LYS A 621 10.60 -25.10 21.92
CA LYS A 621 10.49 -24.99 23.40
C LYS A 621 10.22 -26.34 24.04
N VAL A 622 9.41 -27.18 23.43
CA VAL A 622 9.12 -28.54 23.94
C VAL A 622 10.26 -29.52 23.61
N GLY A 623 11.05 -29.25 22.57
CA GLY A 623 12.10 -30.15 22.09
C GLY A 623 11.57 -31.38 21.34
N ARG A 624 10.28 -31.39 21.00
CA ARG A 624 9.57 -32.47 20.29
C ARG A 624 8.61 -31.89 19.25
N CYS A 625 8.45 -32.55 18.11
CA CYS A 625 7.45 -32.19 17.11
C CYS A 625 6.03 -32.57 17.57
N SER A 626 5.03 -31.90 17.00
CA SER A 626 3.61 -32.13 17.31
C SER A 626 3.09 -33.54 16.97
N GLN A 627 3.80 -34.30 16.13
CA GLN A 627 3.41 -35.65 15.70
C GLN A 627 3.95 -36.78 16.59
N CYS A 628 4.87 -36.48 17.52
CA CYS A 628 5.41 -37.48 18.44
C CYS A 628 4.62 -37.45 19.77
N PRO A 629 4.38 -38.61 20.40
CA PRO A 629 3.54 -38.70 21.59
C PRO A 629 4.12 -37.93 22.80
N PRO A 630 3.25 -37.33 23.66
CA PRO A 630 3.62 -36.74 24.94
C PRO A 630 4.43 -37.71 25.80
N SER A 631 5.49 -37.23 26.46
CA SER A 631 6.30 -38.03 27.40
C SER A 631 5.98 -37.70 28.86
N TYR A 632 4.94 -36.90 29.11
CA TYR A 632 4.49 -36.52 30.43
C TYR A 632 3.33 -37.42 30.87
N GLU A 633 3.18 -37.62 32.18
CA GLU A 633 1.97 -38.22 32.74
C GLU A 633 0.82 -37.20 32.70
N GLU A 634 -0.32 -37.61 32.16
CA GLU A 634 -1.48 -36.74 31.93
C GLU A 634 -1.97 -36.06 33.22
N GLN A 635 -1.90 -36.78 34.34
CA GLN A 635 -2.24 -36.28 35.67
C GLN A 635 -1.35 -35.11 36.12
N THR A 636 -0.04 -35.17 35.88
CA THR A 636 0.89 -34.07 36.22
C THR A 636 0.60 -32.82 35.38
N PHE A 637 0.29 -32.98 34.10
CA PHE A 637 -0.02 -31.85 33.23
C PHE A 637 -1.36 -31.20 33.59
N ASP A 638 -2.37 -32.01 33.93
CA ASP A 638 -3.67 -31.49 34.38
C ASP A 638 -3.57 -30.78 35.73
N ALA A 639 -2.77 -31.30 36.67
CA ALA A 639 -2.49 -30.62 37.94
C ALA A 639 -1.83 -29.24 37.74
N LEU A 640 -0.83 -29.16 36.85
CA LEU A 640 -0.19 -27.89 36.49
C LEU A 640 -1.15 -26.92 35.78
N ARG A 641 -2.06 -27.43 34.95
CA ARG A 641 -3.06 -26.62 34.24
C ARG A 641 -4.11 -26.07 35.20
N GLN A 642 -4.56 -26.87 36.16
CA GLN A 642 -5.51 -26.49 37.18
C GLN A 642 -4.90 -25.46 38.13
N TRP A 643 -3.71 -25.72 38.66
CA TRP A 643 -2.97 -24.76 39.49
C TRP A 643 -2.79 -23.40 38.78
N ARG A 644 -2.37 -23.42 37.50
CA ARG A 644 -2.20 -22.18 36.72
C ARG A 644 -3.52 -21.41 36.59
N LYS A 645 -4.64 -22.11 36.38
CA LYS A 645 -5.97 -21.50 36.25
C LYS A 645 -6.40 -20.81 37.54
N GLU A 646 -6.14 -21.43 38.69
CA GLU A 646 -6.44 -20.87 40.01
C GLU A 646 -5.53 -19.66 40.31
N THR A 647 -4.22 -19.79 40.09
CA THR A 647 -3.26 -18.69 40.27
C THR A 647 -3.56 -17.48 39.37
N ALA A 648 -4.01 -17.74 38.14
CA ALA A 648 -4.37 -16.68 37.19
C ALA A 648 -5.66 -15.95 37.60
N LEU A 649 -6.63 -16.68 38.16
CA LEU A 649 -7.88 -16.11 38.67
C LEU A 649 -7.63 -15.25 39.92
N GLU A 650 -6.81 -15.72 40.86
CA GLU A 650 -6.44 -14.98 42.06
C GLU A 650 -5.67 -13.69 41.76
N ALA A 651 -4.85 -13.71 40.71
CA ALA A 651 -4.05 -12.57 40.29
C ALA A 651 -4.76 -11.65 39.27
N ASP A 652 -6.00 -11.94 38.88
CA ASP A 652 -6.78 -11.22 37.85
C ASP A 652 -6.00 -11.00 36.54
N VAL A 653 -5.31 -12.05 36.06
CA VAL A 653 -4.55 -12.03 34.80
C VAL A 653 -4.89 -13.22 33.92
N PRO A 654 -4.79 -13.11 32.58
CA PRO A 654 -4.94 -14.27 31.69
C PRO A 654 -3.93 -15.39 32.02
N ALA A 655 -4.36 -16.66 31.96
CA ALA A 655 -3.55 -17.82 32.37
C ALA A 655 -2.16 -17.92 31.71
N PHE A 656 -2.03 -17.49 30.45
CA PHE A 656 -0.76 -17.51 29.73
C PHE A 656 0.29 -16.55 30.33
N VAL A 657 -0.14 -15.54 31.10
CA VAL A 657 0.75 -14.60 31.82
C VAL A 657 1.54 -15.34 32.89
N VAL A 658 0.92 -16.29 33.61
CA VAL A 658 1.56 -17.19 34.58
C VAL A 658 2.51 -18.14 33.84
N PHE A 659 2.01 -19.05 33.01
CA PHE A 659 2.80 -19.89 32.10
C PHE A 659 2.03 -20.23 30.82
N THR A 660 2.70 -20.30 29.68
CA THR A 660 2.08 -20.80 28.43
C THR A 660 1.91 -22.32 28.47
N ASP A 661 0.97 -22.88 27.70
CA ASP A 661 0.77 -24.33 27.62
C ASP A 661 2.07 -25.06 27.23
N ALA A 662 2.81 -24.54 26.25
CA ALA A 662 4.10 -25.10 25.85
C ALA A 662 5.15 -25.13 26.98
N THR A 663 5.10 -24.18 27.91
CA THR A 663 5.98 -24.17 29.09
C THR A 663 5.51 -25.16 30.14
N LEU A 664 4.20 -25.28 30.38
CA LEU A 664 3.66 -26.34 31.25
C LEU A 664 3.97 -27.73 30.71
N THR A 665 3.89 -27.94 29.39
CA THR A 665 4.28 -29.20 28.74
C THR A 665 5.77 -29.46 28.96
N ALA A 666 6.63 -28.47 28.77
CA ALA A 666 8.06 -28.63 29.03
C ALA A 666 8.37 -28.95 30.50
N ILE A 667 7.64 -28.35 31.45
CA ILE A 667 7.76 -28.62 32.89
C ILE A 667 7.30 -30.04 33.22
N ALA A 668 6.13 -30.46 32.71
CA ALA A 668 5.57 -31.78 32.93
C ALA A 668 6.46 -32.89 32.34
N GLU A 669 7.13 -32.62 31.21
CA GLU A 669 8.05 -33.58 30.59
C GLU A 669 9.43 -33.63 31.24
N ALA A 670 9.89 -32.53 31.84
CA ALA A 670 11.22 -32.44 32.44
C ALA A 670 11.23 -32.79 33.94
N ARG A 671 10.09 -32.68 34.64
CA ARG A 671 9.94 -32.94 36.09
C ARG A 671 11.09 -32.37 36.94
N PRO A 672 11.32 -31.04 36.92
CA PRO A 672 12.39 -30.45 37.70
C PRO A 672 12.17 -30.67 39.20
N GLU A 673 13.23 -31.08 39.90
CA GLU A 673 13.23 -31.31 41.35
C GLU A 673 13.75 -30.10 42.13
N SER A 674 14.27 -29.08 41.42
CA SER A 674 14.83 -27.87 42.04
C SER A 674 14.54 -26.61 41.21
N LEU A 675 14.60 -25.45 41.88
CA LEU A 675 14.45 -24.15 41.21
C LEU A 675 15.53 -23.93 40.14
N GLU A 676 16.74 -24.46 40.35
CA GLU A 676 17.82 -24.39 39.38
C GLU A 676 17.49 -25.16 38.10
N GLN A 677 16.93 -26.37 38.22
CA GLN A 677 16.49 -27.15 37.07
C GLN A 677 15.31 -26.47 36.36
N LEU A 678 14.34 -25.97 37.11
CA LEU A 678 13.18 -25.24 36.58
C LEU A 678 13.61 -23.99 35.80
N ALA A 679 14.64 -23.28 36.25
CA ALA A 679 15.20 -22.09 35.59
C ALA A 679 15.82 -22.38 34.22
N THR A 680 16.25 -23.62 33.97
CA THR A 680 16.82 -24.00 32.66
C THR A 680 15.75 -24.24 31.60
N LEU A 681 14.48 -24.34 31.99
CA LEU A 681 13.39 -24.65 31.07
C LEU A 681 12.92 -23.43 30.25
N PRO A 682 12.63 -23.62 28.96
CA PRO A 682 12.26 -22.53 28.07
C PRO A 682 10.90 -21.92 28.44
N GLY A 683 10.91 -20.62 28.73
CA GLY A 683 9.72 -19.86 29.18
C GLY A 683 9.66 -19.63 30.69
N VAL A 684 10.61 -20.15 31.46
CA VAL A 684 10.81 -19.85 32.88
C VAL A 684 11.90 -18.78 33.02
N GLY A 685 11.49 -17.50 33.07
CA GLY A 685 12.41 -16.38 33.31
C GLY A 685 12.57 -16.07 34.81
N ALA A 686 13.59 -15.30 35.18
CA ALA A 686 13.90 -14.95 36.57
C ALA A 686 12.67 -14.44 37.37
N SER A 687 11.86 -13.55 36.78
CA SER A 687 10.65 -13.03 37.44
C SER A 687 9.55 -14.09 37.65
N LYS A 688 9.43 -15.08 36.75
CA LYS A 688 8.46 -16.17 36.90
C LYS A 688 8.95 -17.22 37.88
N LEU A 689 10.25 -17.49 37.89
CA LEU A 689 10.89 -18.38 38.86
C LEU A 689 10.72 -17.85 40.27
N GLU A 690 10.95 -16.54 40.47
CA GLU A 690 10.76 -15.88 41.76
C GLU A 690 9.29 -15.89 42.22
N LYS A 691 8.34 -15.62 41.32
CA LYS A 691 6.92 -15.53 41.68
C LYS A 691 6.20 -16.87 41.82
N TYR A 692 6.60 -17.88 41.04
CA TYR A 692 5.82 -19.10 40.87
C TYR A 692 6.64 -20.38 41.04
N GLY A 693 7.97 -20.30 41.17
CA GLY A 693 8.86 -21.45 41.13
C GLY A 693 8.57 -22.48 42.23
N GLU A 694 8.43 -22.02 43.48
CA GLU A 694 8.14 -22.91 44.62
C GLU A 694 6.78 -23.59 44.50
N ALA A 695 5.76 -22.85 44.06
CA ALA A 695 4.41 -23.38 43.86
C ALA A 695 4.38 -24.45 42.74
N VAL A 696 5.12 -24.24 41.64
CA VAL A 696 5.24 -25.24 40.56
C VAL A 696 5.90 -26.52 41.07
N LEU A 697 6.97 -26.41 41.87
CA LEU A 697 7.63 -27.59 42.45
C LEU A 697 6.72 -28.34 43.42
N ALA A 698 5.92 -27.64 44.22
CA ALA A 698 4.93 -28.27 45.10
C ALA A 698 3.90 -29.10 44.31
N VAL A 699 3.36 -28.55 43.21
CA VAL A 699 2.41 -29.26 42.32
C VAL A 699 3.04 -30.52 41.71
N LEU A 700 4.33 -30.48 41.35
CA LEU A 700 5.04 -31.64 40.82
C LEU A 700 5.25 -32.75 41.87
N VAL A 701 5.48 -32.38 43.13
CA VAL A 701 5.63 -33.34 44.24
C VAL A 701 4.28 -33.98 44.60
N GLU A 702 3.21 -33.17 44.70
CA GLU A 702 1.87 -33.66 45.02
C GLU A 702 1.31 -34.59 43.93
N SER A 703 1.53 -34.25 42.66
CA SER A 703 1.11 -35.10 41.53
C SER A 703 1.93 -36.39 41.35
N SER A 704 3.04 -36.56 42.09
CA SER A 704 3.83 -37.80 42.13
C SER A 704 3.46 -38.70 43.32
N SER A 705 2.60 -38.23 44.23
CA SER A 705 2.25 -38.87 45.51
C SER A 705 0.84 -39.51 45.50
N LEU A 706 0.11 -39.36 44.39
CA LEU A 706 -1.24 -39.87 44.11
C LEU A 706 -1.15 -40.94 43.03
#